data_AF-A0A8J3N163-F1
#
_entry.id   AF-A0A8J3N163-F1
#
_cell.length_a   1.000
_cell.length_b   1.000
_cell.length_c   1.000
_cell.angle_alpha   90.00
_cell.angle_beta   90.00
_cell.angle_gamma   90.00
#
_symmetry.space_group_name_H-M   'P 1'
#
loop_
_entity.id
_entity.type
_entity.pdbx_description
1 polymer ?
#
loop_
_entity_poly.entity_id
_entity_poly.type
_entity_poly.pdbx_seq_one_letter_code
_entity_poly.pdbx_strand_id
1 'polypeptide(L)'
;MATEPMKLFYSYAHEDEALRNELEKHLKLLQRQGYITQWHDRQIPPGNLWAEEIDAHLKVARIILLLVSPDFIASDYCYGIEMQEALKRHVANEARVIPIIVRSCDWESAPFGKLQALPKDAKPVKKWSDQDEAFTDIAKGLRKVVGDLAGKPTIETNQTTDTKKKKAKTGAGVEGKRMALTPTTISAPIVKKAVERYHKELKYYRDQADDELGLRAAFQNLLADVARHVNWKISPERTMEGKIRPDGILTDEFNLRRGFWEAKGPKGNLEKEIGKKIADGYPLTNTVFENTERAVLYQDKRRVEEYNLTDPKSVGDLLQRFLTYTEPDIENFETAVQEFKERIPELAKALLAIIDKEHKQNKKFITAFDTFTSLCKVALNPQISTDTIKEMLVQHLLTERLFRTVFNNPDFINRNVIAAEVEKVIQALASRSFNRYEFLKSLDRFYIAIEGAAKGIENWSERQHFLNTVYERFFQGFSVKQADTHGIVYTPQEIVDFMCASVEEVLQKEFGTSISKPGVQILDPATGTGSFIVNLVHRIPSYQLKHKYQHDLFCNEITLLPYYIASLNIEHEYYERMKEYEPFEGICFADTLELAEGQQLSLFVEENTERVRREKEAQIMVVIGNPPYNVGQVNENDNNKNRKYEVIDANINKTYVKGSNATNKNKLYDAYVRFFRWAIDRLGGRDGIVCFVSNNSFIDQIAFDGMRKHLMQDFTQIYHLDLHGNVRKNPKLSGTTHNVFGIQVGVGITIAIRSKQHTQRKLYYYRVPEDWTRADKLALLAKEGSLAAIEWQELLPDAKYTWITEGFRSEFETYTPLGSKEARTIRYGSMEEERINTIFKTYSLGVRTNRDDWVYDFSRNSLEQKVSRFIGTYNSEVDRWRRRGSNQAVSVNDFVMYDDTRIKWSEGLKLSLQRNNYAEDFDKTKVRLSLYRPFCRQWLYLDRKLIERIYQFPGFFPNSQTELENRCIGLTDLGSEKPFMVLVSSLIPDMHLVGAGCGTQCFPFYTYSDDGSNRRENITDWALKQFQAKYGPEVTKWDIFHYVYGMLHHPQYRERYAENLKRDLPHISLLLRKDAFNTCVRIGKQLMDIHLNYEQAKESLELIETKGVPFSWRVEKMRMSTDRRVVVVNESLRLGPLPPECFEYRLGNRSALEWVIDQYQVSEDKRSGIVSDPNQLDDEEYIVRLVRKVVTVSVETVKLVKELEQAVKVEDWLGESVGITQV
;
A
#
# COMPACT_ATOMS: atom_id res chain seq x y z
N MET A 1 -14.99 -35.13 34.21
CA MET A 1 -15.79 -34.34 33.25
C MET A 1 -15.20 -32.94 33.22
N ALA A 2 -14.98 -32.36 32.04
CA ALA A 2 -14.66 -30.94 31.94
C ALA A 2 -15.98 -30.15 31.95
N THR A 3 -16.10 -29.19 32.85
CA THR A 3 -17.21 -28.22 32.86
C THR A 3 -16.92 -27.14 31.83
N GLU A 4 -17.89 -26.78 30.98
CA GLU A 4 -17.71 -25.69 30.03
C GLU A 4 -17.40 -24.35 30.74
N PRO A 5 -16.53 -23.49 30.16
CA PRO A 5 -16.18 -22.21 30.76
C PRO A 5 -17.38 -21.26 30.78
N MET A 6 -17.68 -20.69 31.95
CA MET A 6 -18.84 -19.80 32.12
C MET A 6 -18.68 -18.53 31.27
N LYS A 7 -19.67 -18.22 30.45
CA LYS A 7 -19.70 -16.97 29.67
C LYS A 7 -19.86 -15.77 30.61
N LEU A 8 -18.90 -14.84 30.53
CA LEU A 8 -18.82 -13.60 31.30
C LEU A 8 -18.97 -12.41 30.34
N PHE A 9 -19.91 -11.52 30.67
CA PHE A 9 -20.24 -10.32 29.92
C PHE A 9 -19.83 -9.06 30.69
N TYR A 10 -19.34 -8.04 29.99
CA TYR A 10 -19.06 -6.70 30.51
C TYR A 10 -20.11 -5.70 30.03
N SER A 11 -20.91 -5.15 30.94
CA SER A 11 -21.74 -3.96 30.72
C SER A 11 -20.96 -2.75 31.25
N TYR A 12 -20.61 -1.81 30.37
CA TYR A 12 -19.72 -0.69 30.68
C TYR A 12 -19.89 0.46 29.69
N ALA A 13 -19.76 1.70 30.16
CA ALA A 13 -19.69 2.86 29.27
C ALA A 13 -18.32 2.91 28.56
N HIS A 14 -18.26 3.38 27.31
CA HIS A 14 -17.03 3.42 26.51
C HIS A 14 -15.91 4.24 27.18
N GLU A 15 -16.27 5.23 27.99
CA GLU A 15 -15.39 6.08 28.80
C GLU A 15 -14.58 5.27 29.83
N ASP A 16 -15.10 4.12 30.27
CA ASP A 16 -14.42 3.16 31.14
C ASP A 16 -13.67 2.05 30.37
N GLU A 17 -13.56 2.11 29.04
CA GLU A 17 -12.88 1.08 28.24
C GLU A 17 -11.44 0.82 28.73
N ALA A 18 -10.70 1.86 29.13
CA ALA A 18 -9.37 1.68 29.71
C ALA A 18 -9.40 0.78 30.96
N LEU A 19 -10.41 0.96 31.83
CA LEU A 19 -10.56 0.18 33.06
C LEU A 19 -11.13 -1.23 32.79
N ARG A 20 -11.97 -1.40 31.76
CA ARG A 20 -12.41 -2.72 31.26
C ARG A 20 -11.22 -3.52 30.71
N ASN A 21 -10.37 -2.88 29.91
CA ASN A 21 -9.15 -3.50 29.37
C ASN A 21 -8.18 -3.96 30.48
N GLU A 22 -7.94 -3.14 31.51
CA GLU A 22 -7.10 -3.56 32.64
C GLU A 22 -7.73 -4.71 33.44
N LEU A 23 -9.03 -4.62 33.79
CA LEU A 23 -9.73 -5.72 34.47
C LEU A 23 -9.68 -7.03 33.68
N GLU A 24 -9.86 -6.97 32.35
CA GLU A 24 -9.78 -8.15 31.48
C GLU A 24 -8.41 -8.83 31.52
N LYS A 25 -7.30 -8.07 31.65
CA LYS A 25 -5.95 -8.61 31.87
C LYS A 25 -5.87 -9.37 33.18
N HIS A 26 -6.36 -8.79 34.27
CA HIS A 26 -6.37 -9.41 35.61
C HIS A 26 -7.24 -10.69 35.66
N LEU A 27 -8.29 -10.77 34.84
CA LEU A 27 -9.11 -11.98 34.71
C LEU A 27 -8.51 -13.05 33.77
N LYS A 28 -7.42 -12.78 33.03
CA LYS A 28 -6.83 -13.78 32.10
C LYS A 28 -6.44 -15.09 32.76
N LEU A 29 -6.06 -15.10 34.05
CA LEU A 29 -5.76 -16.35 34.74
C LEU A 29 -7.01 -17.25 34.92
N LEU A 30 -8.20 -16.67 35.12
CA LEU A 30 -9.45 -17.45 35.14
C LEU A 30 -9.83 -17.94 33.74
N GLN A 31 -9.58 -17.13 32.70
CA GLN A 31 -9.82 -17.51 31.31
C GLN A 31 -8.89 -18.65 30.85
N ARG A 32 -7.57 -18.56 31.11
CA ARG A 32 -6.58 -19.61 30.79
C ARG A 32 -6.79 -20.90 31.58
N GLN A 33 -7.34 -20.81 32.80
CA GLN A 33 -7.71 -21.99 33.59
C GLN A 33 -9.05 -22.63 33.16
N GLY A 34 -9.67 -22.16 32.07
CA GLY A 34 -10.89 -22.74 31.52
C GLY A 34 -12.14 -22.52 32.37
N TYR A 35 -12.11 -21.57 33.31
CA TYR A 35 -13.26 -21.28 34.18
C TYR A 35 -14.26 -20.30 33.57
N ILE A 36 -13.77 -19.34 32.79
CA ILE A 36 -14.60 -18.30 32.14
C ILE A 36 -14.25 -18.12 30.67
N THR A 37 -15.22 -17.72 29.86
CA THR A 37 -15.02 -17.12 28.54
C THR A 37 -15.51 -15.68 28.59
N GLN A 38 -14.72 -14.74 28.07
CA GLN A 38 -14.95 -13.29 28.24
C GLN A 38 -15.35 -12.65 26.91
N TRP A 39 -16.45 -11.89 26.92
CA TRP A 39 -16.94 -11.16 25.75
C TRP A 39 -17.27 -9.70 26.08
N HIS A 40 -17.07 -8.81 25.11
CA HIS A 40 -17.45 -7.41 25.14
C HIS A 40 -17.65 -6.88 23.71
N ASP A 41 -18.49 -5.85 23.57
CA ASP A 41 -18.74 -5.02 22.38
C ASP A 41 -17.64 -4.98 21.28
N ARG A 42 -16.39 -4.62 21.60
CA ARG A 42 -15.28 -4.49 20.64
C ARG A 42 -14.85 -5.81 19.97
N GLN A 43 -15.44 -6.96 20.36
CA GLN A 43 -15.25 -8.25 19.69
C GLN A 43 -16.19 -8.45 18.50
N ILE A 44 -17.14 -7.55 18.25
CA ILE A 44 -18.12 -7.65 17.16
C ILE A 44 -17.45 -7.46 15.79
N PRO A 45 -17.65 -8.37 14.82
CA PRO A 45 -17.08 -8.25 13.48
C PRO A 45 -17.61 -7.02 12.72
N PRO A 46 -16.77 -6.31 11.94
CA PRO A 46 -17.20 -5.20 11.10
C PRO A 46 -18.23 -5.62 10.04
N GLY A 47 -19.51 -5.39 10.33
CA GLY A 47 -20.63 -5.74 9.46
C GLY A 47 -21.91 -6.11 10.23
N ASN A 48 -21.78 -6.65 11.44
CA ASN A 48 -22.89 -7.12 12.25
C ASN A 48 -23.62 -5.95 12.96
N LEU A 49 -24.83 -6.20 13.50
CA LEU A 49 -25.62 -5.21 14.22
C LEU A 49 -25.26 -5.23 15.72
N TRP A 50 -24.81 -4.08 16.23
CA TRP A 50 -24.19 -3.98 17.56
C TRP A 50 -25.12 -4.43 18.69
N ALA A 51 -26.35 -3.89 18.71
CA ALA A 51 -27.34 -4.22 19.73
C ALA A 51 -27.81 -5.69 19.69
N GLU A 52 -27.85 -6.33 18.51
CA GLU A 52 -28.26 -7.73 18.37
C GLU A 52 -27.19 -8.69 18.92
N GLU A 53 -25.91 -8.40 18.64
CA GLU A 53 -24.77 -9.15 19.19
C GLU A 53 -24.63 -8.94 20.71
N ILE A 54 -24.82 -7.72 21.20
CA ILE A 54 -24.90 -7.43 22.65
C ILE A 54 -26.00 -8.24 23.30
N ASP A 55 -27.23 -8.18 22.78
CA ASP A 55 -28.39 -8.86 23.36
C ASP A 55 -28.21 -10.38 23.36
N ALA A 56 -27.71 -10.94 22.25
CA ALA A 56 -27.39 -12.36 22.14
C ALA A 56 -26.31 -12.78 23.16
N HIS A 57 -25.21 -12.03 23.29
CA HIS A 57 -24.13 -12.35 24.23
C HIS A 57 -24.51 -12.12 25.70
N LEU A 58 -25.32 -11.10 26.00
CA LEU A 58 -25.87 -10.83 27.32
C LEU A 58 -26.77 -12.01 27.75
N LYS A 59 -27.72 -12.42 26.89
CA LYS A 59 -28.68 -13.51 27.15
C LYS A 59 -28.03 -14.87 27.40
N VAL A 60 -26.85 -15.15 26.84
CA VAL A 60 -26.11 -16.41 27.11
C VAL A 60 -25.06 -16.31 28.22
N ALA A 61 -24.84 -15.12 28.78
CA ALA A 61 -23.92 -14.94 29.90
C ALA A 61 -24.48 -15.52 31.21
N ARG A 62 -23.60 -16.17 31.99
CA ARG A 62 -23.91 -16.66 33.36
C ARG A 62 -23.31 -15.77 34.44
N ILE A 63 -22.32 -14.93 34.11
CA ILE A 63 -21.77 -13.88 34.97
C ILE A 63 -21.84 -12.57 34.17
N ILE A 64 -22.37 -11.51 34.79
CA ILE A 64 -22.51 -10.18 34.18
C ILE A 64 -21.87 -9.17 35.13
N LEU A 65 -20.85 -8.46 34.64
CA LEU A 65 -20.18 -7.41 35.38
C LEU A 65 -20.72 -6.05 34.94
N LEU A 66 -21.17 -5.23 35.90
CA LEU A 66 -21.56 -3.84 35.65
C LEU A 66 -20.38 -2.95 36.08
N LEU A 67 -19.71 -2.26 35.16
CA LEU A 67 -18.58 -1.38 35.51
C LEU A 67 -19.12 0.00 35.90
N VAL A 68 -19.39 0.17 37.19
CA VAL A 68 -20.14 1.31 37.73
C VAL A 68 -19.28 2.55 37.85
N SER A 69 -19.76 3.63 37.23
CA SER A 69 -19.15 4.94 37.11
C SER A 69 -20.23 6.01 36.90
N PRO A 70 -19.90 7.31 36.93
CA PRO A 70 -20.83 8.36 36.53
C PRO A 70 -21.38 8.16 35.11
N ASP A 71 -20.53 7.79 34.14
CA ASP A 71 -20.92 7.67 32.73
C ASP A 71 -21.71 6.36 32.47
N PHE A 72 -21.45 5.30 33.24
CA PHE A 72 -22.29 4.10 33.26
C PHE A 72 -23.72 4.41 33.71
N ILE A 73 -23.87 5.26 34.75
CA ILE A 73 -25.19 5.67 35.26
C ILE A 73 -25.88 6.67 34.32
N ALA A 74 -25.11 7.52 33.63
CA ALA A 74 -25.62 8.47 32.63
C ALA A 74 -25.95 7.84 31.26
N SER A 75 -25.54 6.59 31.01
CA SER A 75 -25.80 5.90 29.75
C SER A 75 -27.20 5.26 29.73
N ASP A 76 -28.12 5.84 28.97
CA ASP A 76 -29.47 5.28 28.73
C ASP A 76 -29.43 3.82 28.24
N TYR A 77 -28.39 3.44 27.50
CA TYR A 77 -28.23 2.06 27.02
C TYR A 77 -27.75 1.12 28.13
N CYS A 78 -26.64 1.44 28.81
CA CYS A 78 -26.07 0.58 29.85
C CYS A 78 -26.99 0.49 31.08
N TYR A 79 -27.52 1.63 31.53
CA TYR A 79 -28.36 1.71 32.74
C TYR A 79 -29.85 1.44 32.45
N GLY A 80 -30.37 1.93 31.32
CA GLY A 80 -31.79 1.78 30.97
C GLY A 80 -32.14 0.44 30.31
N ILE A 81 -31.21 -0.19 29.57
CA ILE A 81 -31.47 -1.44 28.82
C ILE A 81 -30.66 -2.61 29.41
N GLU A 82 -29.33 -2.60 29.31
CA GLU A 82 -28.49 -3.76 29.67
C GLU A 82 -28.65 -4.13 31.16
N MET A 83 -28.53 -3.14 32.06
CA MET A 83 -28.63 -3.35 33.50
C MET A 83 -30.01 -3.88 33.92
N GLN A 84 -31.08 -3.42 33.29
CA GLN A 84 -32.45 -3.89 33.59
C GLN A 84 -32.62 -5.35 33.19
N GLU A 85 -32.13 -5.76 32.01
CA GLU A 85 -32.20 -7.16 31.57
C GLU A 85 -31.27 -8.06 32.39
N ALA A 86 -30.07 -7.57 32.72
CA ALA A 86 -29.15 -8.26 33.62
C ALA A 86 -29.79 -8.51 35.00
N LEU A 87 -30.48 -7.53 35.59
CA LEU A 87 -31.16 -7.69 36.88
C LEU A 87 -32.37 -8.63 36.81
N LYS A 88 -33.18 -8.61 35.75
CA LYS A 88 -34.25 -9.60 35.54
C LYS A 88 -33.68 -11.02 35.59
N ARG A 89 -32.62 -11.27 34.81
CA ARG A 89 -31.95 -12.57 34.72
C ARG A 89 -31.19 -12.94 36.00
N HIS A 90 -30.83 -11.96 36.82
CA HIS A 90 -30.32 -12.20 38.17
C HIS A 90 -31.42 -12.67 39.14
N VAL A 91 -32.57 -12.00 39.16
CA VAL A 91 -33.74 -12.41 39.98
C VAL A 91 -34.27 -13.79 39.56
N ALA A 92 -34.20 -14.11 38.26
CA ALA A 92 -34.53 -15.44 37.72
C ALA A 92 -33.48 -16.53 38.02
N ASN A 93 -32.35 -16.21 38.65
CA ASN A 93 -31.19 -17.09 38.87
C ASN A 93 -30.51 -17.66 37.60
N GLU A 94 -30.80 -17.10 36.42
CA GLU A 94 -30.13 -17.48 35.17
C GLU A 94 -28.66 -17.01 35.13
N ALA A 95 -28.43 -15.79 35.64
CA ALA A 95 -27.13 -15.13 35.68
C ALA A 95 -26.79 -14.57 37.08
N ARG A 96 -25.50 -14.35 37.33
CA ARG A 96 -25.00 -13.64 38.51
C ARG A 96 -24.52 -12.25 38.09
N VAL A 97 -25.27 -11.22 38.48
CA VAL A 97 -24.86 -9.82 38.29
C VAL A 97 -23.96 -9.38 39.44
N ILE A 98 -22.90 -8.64 39.12
CA ILE A 98 -21.91 -8.16 40.08
C ILE A 98 -21.52 -6.71 39.73
N PRO A 99 -21.84 -5.72 40.59
CA PRO A 99 -21.33 -4.36 40.43
C PRO A 99 -19.81 -4.30 40.66
N ILE A 100 -19.08 -3.71 39.72
CA ILE A 100 -17.65 -3.44 39.80
C ILE A 100 -17.46 -1.93 39.84
N ILE A 101 -17.16 -1.36 41.02
CA ILE A 101 -17.08 0.09 41.18
C ILE A 101 -15.74 0.60 40.63
N VAL A 102 -15.74 1.13 39.42
CA VAL A 102 -14.50 1.59 38.76
C VAL A 102 -14.20 3.07 39.05
N ARG A 103 -15.24 3.90 39.18
CA ARG A 103 -15.15 5.33 39.52
C ARG A 103 -16.14 5.72 40.62
N SER A 104 -15.89 6.83 41.30
CA SER A 104 -16.79 7.31 42.37
C SER A 104 -18.07 7.88 41.79
N CYS A 105 -19.21 7.40 42.29
CA CYS A 105 -20.56 7.78 41.89
C CYS A 105 -21.54 7.43 43.04
N ASP A 106 -22.76 7.99 43.02
CA ASP A 106 -23.87 7.52 43.85
C ASP A 106 -24.52 6.32 43.14
N TRP A 107 -24.24 5.12 43.62
CA TRP A 107 -24.72 3.85 43.05
C TRP A 107 -25.49 3.00 44.07
N GLU A 108 -25.39 3.31 45.37
CA GLU A 108 -26.06 2.61 46.46
C GLU A 108 -27.59 2.80 46.38
N SER A 109 -28.01 3.92 45.79
CA SER A 109 -29.41 4.26 45.47
C SER A 109 -29.95 3.56 44.20
N ALA A 110 -29.09 2.97 43.36
CA ALA A 110 -29.48 2.35 42.09
C ALA A 110 -30.17 0.97 42.29
N PRO A 111 -30.90 0.44 41.29
CA PRO A 111 -31.57 -0.88 41.39
C PRO A 111 -30.64 -2.05 41.74
N PHE A 112 -29.36 -1.98 41.34
CA PHE A 112 -28.32 -2.96 41.68
C PHE A 112 -27.55 -2.64 42.98
N GLY A 113 -27.82 -1.52 43.65
CA GLY A 113 -27.13 -1.08 44.87
C GLY A 113 -27.27 -2.05 46.06
N LYS A 114 -28.25 -2.96 46.00
CA LYS A 114 -28.46 -4.05 46.98
C LYS A 114 -27.58 -5.29 46.73
N LEU A 115 -26.81 -5.33 45.63
CA LEU A 115 -25.90 -6.42 45.32
C LEU A 115 -24.51 -6.15 45.90
N GLN A 116 -23.83 -7.21 46.35
CA GLN A 116 -22.47 -7.09 46.88
C GLN A 116 -21.49 -6.72 45.76
N ALA A 117 -20.95 -5.51 45.82
CA ALA A 117 -20.01 -4.98 44.85
C ALA A 117 -18.55 -5.43 45.08
N LEU A 118 -17.72 -5.31 44.05
CA LEU A 118 -16.25 -5.40 44.09
C LEU A 118 -15.63 -4.07 43.59
N PRO A 119 -14.39 -3.70 43.94
CA PRO A 119 -13.48 -4.33 44.91
C PRO A 119 -14.07 -4.39 46.33
N LYS A 120 -13.36 -5.07 47.24
CA LYS A 120 -13.71 -5.12 48.67
C LYS A 120 -14.05 -3.73 49.23
N ASP A 121 -15.04 -3.70 50.12
CA ASP A 121 -15.58 -2.50 50.77
C ASP A 121 -16.11 -1.47 49.75
N ALA A 122 -16.48 -1.93 48.53
CA ALA A 122 -16.95 -1.17 47.38
C ALA A 122 -16.04 0.00 46.94
N LYS A 123 -14.77 0.00 47.39
CA LYS A 123 -13.85 1.11 47.20
C LYS A 123 -13.51 1.28 45.71
N PRO A 124 -13.88 2.41 45.06
CA PRO A 124 -13.74 2.57 43.61
C PRO A 124 -12.29 2.39 43.13
N VAL A 125 -12.07 1.65 42.04
CA VAL A 125 -10.72 1.31 41.54
C VAL A 125 -9.81 2.55 41.42
N LYS A 126 -10.31 3.65 40.84
CA LYS A 126 -9.56 4.93 40.73
C LYS A 126 -9.15 5.58 42.07
N LYS A 127 -9.64 5.11 43.23
CA LYS A 127 -9.28 5.57 44.58
C LYS A 127 -8.32 4.62 45.31
N TRP A 128 -7.84 3.55 44.68
CA TRP A 128 -6.74 2.75 45.23
C TRP A 128 -5.39 3.40 44.90
N SER A 129 -4.43 3.26 45.82
CA SER A 129 -3.04 3.74 45.66
C SER A 129 -2.29 2.95 44.59
N ASP A 130 -2.64 1.68 44.44
CA ASP A 130 -2.26 0.81 43.32
C ASP A 130 -3.55 0.26 42.69
N GLN A 131 -3.72 0.43 41.38
CA GLN A 131 -4.91 -0.04 40.65
C GLN A 131 -4.80 -1.54 40.32
N ASP A 132 -3.59 -2.10 40.22
CA ASP A 132 -3.39 -3.54 40.02
C ASP A 132 -3.75 -4.34 41.28
N GLU A 133 -3.58 -3.78 42.48
CA GLU A 133 -4.11 -4.38 43.72
C GLU A 133 -5.65 -4.44 43.69
N ALA A 134 -6.31 -3.38 43.22
CA ALA A 134 -7.78 -3.30 43.13
C ALA A 134 -8.35 -4.31 42.13
N PHE A 135 -7.75 -4.42 40.94
CA PHE A 135 -8.15 -5.41 39.94
C PHE A 135 -7.79 -6.84 40.36
N THR A 136 -6.69 -7.03 41.10
CA THR A 136 -6.33 -8.31 41.72
C THR A 136 -7.36 -8.73 42.77
N ASP A 137 -7.91 -7.80 43.55
CA ASP A 137 -8.98 -8.08 44.52
C ASP A 137 -10.29 -8.46 43.82
N ILE A 138 -10.69 -7.73 42.76
CA ILE A 138 -11.83 -8.11 41.90
C ILE A 138 -11.62 -9.54 41.35
N ALA A 139 -10.44 -9.85 40.82
CA ALA A 139 -10.13 -11.17 40.27
C ALA A 139 -10.20 -12.30 41.31
N LYS A 140 -9.82 -12.03 42.57
CA LYS A 140 -9.97 -12.95 43.71
C LYS A 140 -11.44 -13.12 44.11
N GLY A 141 -12.23 -12.04 44.08
CA GLY A 141 -13.67 -12.07 44.32
C GLY A 141 -14.41 -12.92 43.28
N LEU A 142 -14.19 -12.65 41.99
CA LEU A 142 -14.80 -13.39 40.89
C LEU A 142 -14.38 -14.86 40.87
N ARG A 143 -13.15 -15.19 41.28
CA ARG A 143 -12.69 -16.59 41.45
C ARG A 143 -13.53 -17.37 42.47
N LYS A 144 -14.02 -16.73 43.53
CA LYS A 144 -14.94 -17.38 44.50
C LYS A 144 -16.29 -17.63 43.87
N VAL A 145 -16.92 -16.60 43.30
CA VAL A 145 -18.24 -16.70 42.64
C VAL A 145 -18.25 -17.78 41.55
N VAL A 146 -17.19 -17.88 40.76
CA VAL A 146 -16.98 -18.95 39.77
C VAL A 146 -16.93 -20.34 40.41
N GLY A 147 -16.28 -20.50 41.57
CA GLY A 147 -16.24 -21.75 42.33
C GLY A 147 -17.61 -22.13 42.91
N ASP A 148 -18.32 -21.15 43.48
CA ASP A 148 -19.66 -21.31 44.04
C ASP A 148 -20.66 -21.75 42.97
N LEU A 149 -20.66 -21.07 41.81
CA LEU A 149 -21.48 -21.40 40.64
C LEU A 149 -21.08 -22.73 39.97
N ALA A 150 -19.87 -23.24 40.22
CA ALA A 150 -19.38 -24.53 39.75
C ALA A 150 -19.62 -25.68 40.75
N GLY A 151 -20.24 -25.41 41.91
CA GLY A 151 -20.69 -26.44 42.86
C GLY A 151 -19.57 -27.20 43.57
N LYS A 152 -18.39 -26.59 43.77
CA LYS A 152 -17.26 -27.22 44.47
C LYS A 152 -17.07 -26.63 45.87
N PRO A 153 -16.95 -27.45 46.94
CA PRO A 153 -16.75 -26.95 48.28
C PRO A 153 -15.38 -26.27 48.45
N THR A 154 -15.36 -25.22 49.25
CA THR A 154 -14.18 -24.39 49.55
C THR A 154 -13.13 -25.19 50.32
N ILE A 155 -11.85 -25.02 49.96
CA ILE A 155 -10.71 -25.55 50.74
C ILE A 155 -10.02 -24.40 51.47
N GLU A 156 -9.79 -24.58 52.76
CA GLU A 156 -9.25 -23.56 53.68
C GLU A 156 -7.71 -23.45 53.64
N THR A 157 -7.19 -22.36 54.20
CA THR A 157 -5.76 -22.01 54.22
C THR A 157 -5.10 -22.31 55.57
N ASN A 158 -3.94 -23.00 55.55
CA ASN A 158 -2.96 -23.10 56.64
C ASN A 158 -1.61 -23.62 56.09
N GLN A 159 -0.43 -23.45 56.71
CA GLN A 159 0.19 -22.33 57.45
C GLN A 159 1.66 -22.73 57.73
N THR A 160 2.65 -21.89 57.39
CA THR A 160 4.08 -21.93 57.86
C THR A 160 4.92 -23.22 57.64
N THR A 161 6.27 -23.28 57.67
CA THR A 161 7.33 -22.28 57.97
C THR A 161 8.64 -22.54 57.18
N ASP A 162 9.25 -21.45 56.70
CA ASP A 162 10.68 -21.11 56.45
C ASP A 162 11.83 -22.17 56.53
N THR A 163 12.68 -22.27 55.49
CA THR A 163 14.11 -21.81 55.55
C THR A 163 14.92 -21.88 54.23
N LYS A 164 15.18 -20.68 53.67
CA LYS A 164 16.33 -20.23 52.86
C LYS A 164 17.27 -21.24 52.14
N LYS A 165 17.30 -21.17 50.80
CA LYS A 165 18.56 -21.06 50.00
C LYS A 165 18.31 -20.36 48.64
N LYS A 166 19.33 -19.67 48.11
CA LYS A 166 19.22 -18.76 46.95
C LYS A 166 19.25 -19.49 45.60
N LYS A 167 18.46 -19.03 44.62
CA LYS A 167 18.85 -18.94 43.18
C LYS A 167 18.09 -17.78 42.49
N ALA A 168 18.43 -17.48 41.24
CA ALA A 168 18.27 -16.16 40.63
C ALA A 168 16.87 -15.84 40.07
N LYS A 169 16.60 -14.54 39.86
CA LYS A 169 15.44 -14.03 39.12
C LYS A 169 15.57 -14.34 37.62
N THR A 170 14.63 -15.11 37.10
CA THR A 170 13.91 -14.86 35.85
C THR A 170 12.42 -14.97 36.21
N GLY A 171 11.47 -14.26 35.61
CA GLY A 171 11.45 -13.36 34.46
C GLY A 171 9.99 -13.42 34.00
N ALA A 172 9.25 -12.31 34.05
CA ALA A 172 7.79 -12.37 33.94
C ALA A 172 7.34 -12.85 32.55
N GLY A 173 6.45 -13.85 32.52
CA GLY A 173 5.89 -14.38 31.29
C GLY A 173 4.87 -13.43 30.68
N VAL A 174 5.27 -12.68 29.64
CA VAL A 174 4.35 -11.99 28.73
C VAL A 174 3.61 -13.03 27.91
N GLU A 175 2.31 -12.86 27.71
CA GLU A 175 1.52 -13.62 26.74
C GLU A 175 0.64 -12.64 25.98
N GLY A 176 1.19 -12.10 24.89
CA GLY A 176 0.46 -11.33 23.89
C GLY A 176 -0.40 -12.23 22.99
N LYS A 177 -1.01 -11.64 21.96
CA LYS A 177 -1.78 -12.40 20.97
C LYS A 177 -0.85 -13.35 20.18
N ARG A 178 -0.99 -14.67 20.37
CA ARG A 178 -0.34 -15.65 19.50
C ARG A 178 -0.86 -15.50 18.05
N MET A 179 -0.06 -14.88 17.18
CA MET A 179 -0.12 -15.14 15.74
C MET A 179 0.65 -16.43 15.45
N ALA A 180 0.04 -17.58 15.76
CA ALA A 180 0.53 -18.85 15.22
C ALA A 180 0.30 -18.85 13.70
N LEU A 181 1.27 -19.39 12.95
CA LEU A 181 1.20 -19.52 11.49
C LEU A 181 0.53 -20.85 11.09
N THR A 182 0.48 -21.82 12.01
CA THR A 182 -0.63 -22.79 12.05
C THR A 182 -1.88 -22.10 12.63
N PRO A 183 -3.03 -22.08 11.92
CA PRO A 183 -4.27 -21.63 12.53
C PRO A 183 -4.75 -22.61 13.61
N THR A 184 -5.37 -22.14 14.67
CA THR A 184 -5.98 -23.02 15.69
C THR A 184 -7.35 -23.58 15.28
N THR A 185 -8.02 -22.94 14.30
CA THR A 185 -9.32 -23.35 13.76
C THR A 185 -9.40 -23.01 12.27
N ILE A 186 -9.96 -23.89 11.46
CA ILE A 186 -10.28 -23.59 10.05
C ILE A 186 -11.75 -23.19 9.88
N SER A 187 -12.04 -22.36 8.88
CA SER A 187 -13.36 -21.72 8.72
C SER A 187 -14.43 -22.73 8.26
N ALA A 188 -15.39 -23.05 9.14
CA ALA A 188 -16.40 -24.06 8.90
C ALA A 188 -17.24 -23.86 7.61
N PRO A 189 -17.65 -22.64 7.19
CA PRO A 189 -18.32 -22.42 5.90
C PRO A 189 -17.46 -22.80 4.69
N ILE A 190 -16.14 -22.56 4.76
CA ILE A 190 -15.17 -22.91 3.70
C ILE A 190 -14.99 -24.44 3.65
N VAL A 191 -14.77 -25.07 4.81
CA VAL A 191 -14.65 -26.53 4.91
C VAL A 191 -15.90 -27.21 4.37
N LYS A 192 -17.09 -26.79 4.81
CA LYS A 192 -18.37 -27.32 4.32
C LYS A 192 -18.46 -27.26 2.80
N LYS A 193 -18.19 -26.10 2.19
CA LYS A 193 -18.26 -25.92 0.73
C LYS A 193 -17.23 -26.78 -0.02
N ALA A 194 -16.03 -26.94 0.52
CA ALA A 194 -14.99 -27.79 -0.08
C ALA A 194 -15.35 -29.29 0.02
N VAL A 195 -15.93 -29.73 1.14
CA VAL A 195 -16.39 -31.11 1.34
C VAL A 195 -17.61 -31.43 0.47
N GLU A 196 -18.58 -30.52 0.36
CA GLU A 196 -19.72 -30.64 -0.57
C GLU A 196 -19.24 -30.78 -2.03
N ARG A 197 -18.19 -30.03 -2.41
CA ARG A 197 -17.53 -30.15 -3.71
C ARG A 197 -16.82 -31.50 -3.88
N TYR A 198 -16.05 -31.95 -2.90
CA TYR A 198 -15.32 -33.22 -2.92
C TYR A 198 -16.24 -34.43 -3.18
N HIS A 199 -17.36 -34.55 -2.44
CA HIS A 199 -18.30 -35.65 -2.67
C HIS A 199 -18.98 -35.59 -4.04
N LYS A 200 -19.17 -34.38 -4.60
CA LYS A 200 -19.70 -34.20 -5.97
C LYS A 200 -18.68 -34.62 -7.03
N GLU A 201 -17.41 -34.28 -6.85
CA GLU A 201 -16.33 -34.70 -7.75
C GLU A 201 -16.09 -36.22 -7.68
N LEU A 202 -16.02 -36.81 -6.47
CA LEU A 202 -15.96 -38.27 -6.29
C LEU A 202 -17.10 -39.00 -7.01
N LYS A 203 -18.35 -38.50 -6.86
CA LYS A 203 -19.49 -39.11 -7.56
C LYS A 203 -19.32 -39.00 -9.08
N TYR A 204 -18.97 -37.83 -9.60
CA TYR A 204 -18.78 -37.63 -11.03
C TYR A 204 -17.75 -38.58 -11.64
N TYR A 205 -16.60 -38.80 -10.96
CA TYR A 205 -15.61 -39.76 -11.42
C TYR A 205 -16.15 -41.19 -11.40
N ARG A 206 -16.73 -41.65 -10.27
CA ARG A 206 -17.33 -43.00 -10.14
C ARG A 206 -18.46 -43.26 -11.15
N ASP A 207 -19.21 -42.24 -11.56
CA ASP A 207 -20.28 -42.33 -12.56
C ASP A 207 -19.76 -42.45 -14.02
N GLN A 208 -18.48 -42.18 -14.30
CA GLN A 208 -17.89 -42.29 -15.66
C GLN A 208 -16.83 -43.39 -15.81
N ALA A 209 -15.90 -43.50 -14.86
CA ALA A 209 -14.91 -44.58 -14.81
C ALA A 209 -14.34 -44.74 -13.41
N ASP A 210 -14.08 -45.98 -12.98
CA ASP A 210 -13.43 -46.30 -11.71
C ASP A 210 -11.90 -46.12 -11.79
N ASP A 211 -11.48 -44.94 -12.27
CA ASP A 211 -10.10 -44.54 -12.54
C ASP A 211 -9.41 -43.98 -11.29
N GLU A 212 -8.30 -44.62 -10.90
CA GLU A 212 -7.47 -44.26 -9.76
C GLU A 212 -6.91 -42.83 -9.86
N LEU A 213 -6.68 -42.31 -11.07
CA LEU A 213 -6.22 -40.93 -11.29
C LEU A 213 -7.31 -39.89 -10.97
N GLY A 214 -8.54 -40.10 -11.45
CA GLY A 214 -9.66 -39.19 -11.20
C GLY A 214 -10.07 -39.14 -9.73
N LEU A 215 -10.15 -40.31 -9.09
CA LEU A 215 -10.48 -40.44 -7.66
C LEU A 215 -9.47 -39.71 -6.76
N ARG A 216 -8.17 -39.86 -7.05
CA ARG A 216 -7.08 -39.15 -6.37
C ARG A 216 -7.15 -37.63 -6.56
N ALA A 217 -7.47 -37.16 -7.77
CA ALA A 217 -7.58 -35.73 -8.06
C ALA A 217 -8.65 -35.02 -7.20
N ALA A 218 -9.75 -35.70 -6.87
CA ALA A 218 -10.79 -35.14 -5.99
C ALA A 218 -10.26 -34.81 -4.58
N PHE A 219 -9.46 -35.70 -3.97
CA PHE A 219 -8.88 -35.42 -2.64
C PHE A 219 -7.76 -34.37 -2.71
N GLN A 220 -6.98 -34.33 -3.81
CA GLN A 220 -6.04 -33.25 -4.07
C GLN A 220 -6.74 -31.88 -4.14
N ASN A 221 -7.88 -31.80 -4.83
CA ASN A 221 -8.69 -30.58 -4.93
C ASN A 221 -9.21 -30.14 -3.56
N LEU A 222 -9.70 -31.08 -2.74
CA LEU A 222 -10.17 -30.83 -1.37
C LEU A 222 -9.06 -30.22 -0.51
N LEU A 223 -7.88 -30.85 -0.48
CA LEU A 223 -6.71 -30.32 0.23
C LEU A 223 -6.30 -28.95 -0.32
N ALA A 224 -6.24 -28.79 -1.64
CA ALA A 224 -5.84 -27.54 -2.28
C ALA A 224 -6.80 -26.37 -2.01
N ASP A 225 -8.12 -26.61 -1.98
CA ASP A 225 -9.13 -25.59 -1.69
C ASP A 225 -9.04 -25.13 -0.22
N VAL A 226 -8.87 -26.03 0.74
CA VAL A 226 -8.82 -25.65 2.17
C VAL A 226 -7.43 -25.13 2.59
N ALA A 227 -6.34 -25.72 2.09
CA ALA A 227 -4.97 -25.29 2.40
C ALA A 227 -4.70 -23.81 2.03
N ARG A 228 -5.24 -23.34 0.89
CA ARG A 228 -5.12 -21.93 0.47
C ARG A 228 -5.71 -20.93 1.48
N HIS A 229 -6.74 -21.33 2.22
CA HIS A 229 -7.36 -20.47 3.25
C HIS A 229 -6.55 -20.40 4.56
N VAL A 230 -5.51 -21.23 4.69
CA VAL A 230 -4.53 -21.19 5.79
C VAL A 230 -3.13 -20.74 5.30
N ASN A 231 -3.07 -20.13 4.11
CA ASN A 231 -1.85 -19.72 3.40
C ASN A 231 -0.85 -20.86 3.09
N TRP A 232 -1.31 -22.12 3.09
CA TRP A 232 -0.48 -23.27 2.70
C TRP A 232 -0.70 -23.60 1.21
N LYS A 233 0.35 -24.11 0.57
CA LYS A 233 0.34 -24.59 -0.82
C LYS A 233 0.54 -26.11 -0.83
N ILE A 234 -0.04 -26.80 -1.81
CA ILE A 234 0.21 -28.23 -2.06
C ILE A 234 1.00 -28.40 -3.35
N SER A 235 2.11 -29.13 -3.28
CA SER A 235 2.98 -29.48 -4.41
C SER A 235 2.85 -30.98 -4.70
N PRO A 236 2.26 -31.40 -5.83
CA PRO A 236 2.06 -32.81 -6.15
C PRO A 236 3.36 -33.53 -6.56
N GLU A 237 3.42 -34.83 -6.29
CA GLU A 237 4.40 -35.79 -6.80
C GLU A 237 5.91 -35.43 -6.71
N ARG A 238 6.35 -34.77 -5.64
CA ARG A 238 7.75 -34.33 -5.52
C ARG A 238 8.65 -35.40 -4.88
N THR A 239 9.71 -35.80 -5.58
CA THR A 239 10.70 -36.76 -5.06
C THR A 239 11.59 -36.13 -3.99
N MET A 240 11.78 -36.84 -2.87
CA MET A 240 12.67 -36.51 -1.75
C MET A 240 13.96 -37.33 -1.82
N GLU A 241 14.94 -37.03 -0.96
CA GLU A 241 16.08 -37.93 -0.75
C GLU A 241 15.61 -39.35 -0.36
N GLY A 242 16.40 -40.37 -0.70
CA GLY A 242 16.01 -41.77 -0.55
C GLY A 242 15.05 -42.30 -1.62
N LYS A 243 14.69 -41.49 -2.64
CA LYS A 243 13.72 -41.81 -3.72
C LYS A 243 12.26 -41.94 -3.26
N ILE A 244 11.94 -41.48 -2.06
CA ILE A 244 10.56 -41.42 -1.57
C ILE A 244 9.83 -40.30 -2.35
N ARG A 245 8.64 -40.59 -2.88
CA ARG A 245 7.84 -39.63 -3.67
C ARG A 245 6.41 -39.57 -3.11
N PRO A 246 6.12 -38.64 -2.19
CA PRO A 246 4.76 -38.33 -1.75
C PRO A 246 3.86 -37.90 -2.90
N ASP A 247 2.56 -38.16 -2.76
CA ASP A 247 1.57 -37.74 -3.75
C ASP A 247 1.26 -36.25 -3.67
N GLY A 248 1.33 -35.67 -2.46
CA GLY A 248 1.42 -34.24 -2.26
C GLY A 248 2.20 -33.87 -1.00
N ILE A 249 2.92 -32.75 -1.07
CA ILE A 249 3.59 -32.12 0.07
C ILE A 249 2.96 -30.74 0.29
N LEU A 250 2.52 -30.46 1.52
CA LEU A 250 2.00 -29.15 1.90
C LEU A 250 3.12 -28.30 2.52
N THR A 251 3.25 -27.06 2.09
CA THR A 251 4.21 -26.08 2.63
C THR A 251 3.54 -24.74 2.97
N ASP A 252 4.10 -24.02 3.93
CA ASP A 252 3.67 -22.65 4.28
C ASP A 252 4.38 -21.57 3.42
N GLU A 253 4.24 -20.31 3.82
CA GLU A 253 4.90 -19.15 3.20
C GLU A 253 6.43 -19.11 3.39
N PHE A 254 6.99 -19.83 4.37
CA PHE A 254 8.43 -19.99 4.59
C PHE A 254 9.00 -21.20 3.81
N ASN A 255 8.16 -21.90 3.03
CA ASN A 255 8.41 -23.22 2.45
C ASN A 255 8.72 -24.34 3.48
N LEU A 256 8.37 -24.15 4.76
CA LEU A 256 8.48 -25.23 5.75
C LEU A 256 7.44 -26.32 5.45
N ARG A 257 7.84 -27.58 5.53
CA ARG A 257 7.00 -28.76 5.23
C ARG A 257 5.98 -28.94 6.36
N ARG A 258 4.70 -28.67 6.09
CA ARG A 258 3.59 -28.67 7.07
C ARG A 258 2.84 -30.00 7.12
N GLY A 259 2.88 -30.77 6.04
CA GLY A 259 2.34 -32.13 6.01
C GLY A 259 2.50 -32.84 4.67
N PHE A 260 2.16 -34.13 4.66
CA PHE A 260 2.27 -35.03 3.53
C PHE A 260 0.92 -35.71 3.25
N TRP A 261 0.67 -36.02 1.99
CA TRP A 261 -0.47 -36.83 1.53
C TRP A 261 0.02 -37.95 0.62
N GLU A 262 -0.57 -39.13 0.80
CA GLU A 262 -0.39 -40.34 0.02
C GLU A 262 -1.77 -40.96 -0.25
N ALA A 263 -2.05 -41.25 -1.51
CA ALA A 263 -3.31 -41.82 -1.96
C ALA A 263 -3.16 -43.28 -2.40
N LYS A 264 -4.25 -44.03 -2.35
CA LYS A 264 -4.33 -45.38 -2.92
C LYS A 264 -5.65 -45.60 -3.62
N GLY A 265 -5.66 -46.32 -4.75
CA GLY A 265 -6.89 -46.76 -5.39
C GLY A 265 -7.79 -47.52 -4.40
N PRO A 266 -9.12 -47.37 -4.50
CA PRO A 266 -10.07 -47.81 -3.45
C PRO A 266 -10.00 -49.31 -3.15
N LYS A 267 -9.60 -50.13 -4.13
CA LYS A 267 -9.43 -51.59 -4.01
C LYS A 267 -8.11 -52.00 -3.32
N GLY A 268 -7.25 -51.05 -2.97
CA GLY A 268 -5.99 -51.28 -2.27
C GLY A 268 -6.17 -51.45 -0.76
N ASN A 269 -5.44 -52.41 -0.17
CA ASN A 269 -5.38 -52.54 1.29
C ASN A 269 -4.50 -51.43 1.88
N LEU A 270 -5.14 -50.40 2.45
CA LEU A 270 -4.49 -49.20 2.97
C LEU A 270 -3.48 -49.51 4.09
N GLU A 271 -3.80 -50.42 5.02
CA GLU A 271 -2.87 -50.86 6.09
C GLU A 271 -1.58 -51.46 5.52
N LYS A 272 -1.67 -52.24 4.44
CA LYS A 272 -0.52 -52.87 3.80
C LYS A 272 0.37 -51.84 3.09
N GLU A 273 -0.21 -50.81 2.47
CA GLU A 273 0.60 -49.73 1.87
C GLU A 273 1.23 -48.85 2.96
N ILE A 274 0.49 -48.50 4.02
CA ILE A 274 1.04 -47.79 5.21
C ILE A 274 2.23 -48.57 5.78
N GLY A 275 2.06 -49.87 6.07
CA GLY A 275 3.13 -50.71 6.63
C GLY A 275 4.36 -50.79 5.72
N LYS A 276 4.15 -50.83 4.39
CA LYS A 276 5.25 -50.77 3.41
C LYS A 276 5.93 -49.39 3.41
N LYS A 277 5.18 -48.29 3.33
CA LYS A 277 5.71 -46.91 3.34
C LYS A 277 6.53 -46.63 4.61
N ILE A 278 6.07 -47.13 5.77
CA ILE A 278 6.83 -47.05 7.03
C ILE A 278 8.16 -47.81 6.93
N ALA A 279 8.18 -49.00 6.33
CA ALA A 279 9.41 -49.77 6.10
C ALA A 279 10.36 -49.11 5.07
N ASP A 280 9.80 -48.44 4.05
CA ASP A 280 10.52 -47.65 3.05
C ASP A 280 11.03 -46.29 3.61
N GLY A 281 10.75 -45.96 4.89
CA GLY A 281 11.25 -44.75 5.56
C GLY A 281 10.40 -43.48 5.37
N TYR A 282 9.15 -43.61 4.96
CA TYR A 282 8.24 -42.50 4.65
C TYR A 282 8.00 -41.56 5.86
N PRO A 283 7.93 -40.22 5.67
CA PRO A 283 7.71 -39.27 6.75
C PRO A 283 6.33 -39.41 7.41
N LEU A 284 6.30 -39.37 8.75
CA LEU A 284 5.11 -39.56 9.59
C LEU A 284 4.86 -38.37 10.56
N THR A 285 5.40 -37.20 10.26
CA THR A 285 5.33 -35.99 11.12
C THR A 285 3.95 -35.34 11.10
N ASN A 286 3.36 -35.16 9.92
CA ASN A 286 1.94 -34.82 9.76
C ASN A 286 1.49 -35.38 8.40
N THR A 287 0.94 -36.59 8.39
CA THR A 287 0.81 -37.39 7.16
C THR A 287 -0.57 -38.04 7.07
N VAL A 288 -1.26 -37.82 5.95
CA VAL A 288 -2.55 -38.47 5.62
C VAL A 288 -2.33 -39.54 4.57
N PHE A 289 -2.66 -40.78 4.91
CA PHE A 289 -2.79 -41.90 3.97
C PHE A 289 -4.27 -42.16 3.71
N GLU A 290 -4.73 -42.20 2.45
CA GLU A 290 -6.17 -42.39 2.15
C GLU A 290 -6.46 -43.22 0.91
N ASN A 291 -7.71 -43.70 0.77
CA ASN A 291 -8.17 -44.49 -0.38
C ASN A 291 -9.55 -44.09 -0.96
N THR A 292 -9.98 -42.85 -0.75
CA THR A 292 -11.32 -42.30 -1.07
C THR A 292 -12.52 -42.91 -0.33
N GLU A 293 -12.29 -43.85 0.59
CA GLU A 293 -13.31 -44.34 1.54
C GLU A 293 -12.92 -44.08 2.99
N ARG A 294 -11.61 -44.20 3.30
CA ARG A 294 -11.03 -44.02 4.62
C ARG A 294 -9.69 -43.27 4.53
N ALA A 295 -9.37 -42.54 5.60
CA ALA A 295 -8.08 -41.88 5.77
C ALA A 295 -7.49 -42.19 7.15
N VAL A 296 -6.17 -42.36 7.22
CA VAL A 296 -5.41 -42.57 8.46
C VAL A 296 -4.43 -41.41 8.63
N LEU A 297 -4.53 -40.72 9.77
CA LEU A 297 -3.67 -39.58 10.12
C LEU A 297 -2.52 -40.04 11.02
N TYR A 298 -1.29 -39.67 10.65
CA TYR A 298 -0.08 -39.82 11.47
C TYR A 298 0.46 -38.45 11.89
N GLN A 299 0.75 -38.26 13.17
CA GLN A 299 1.37 -37.05 13.74
C GLN A 299 2.38 -37.43 14.84
N ASP A 300 3.47 -36.68 15.03
CA ASP A 300 4.60 -37.06 15.93
C ASP A 300 5.06 -38.52 15.70
N LYS A 301 5.09 -38.97 14.45
CA LYS A 301 5.46 -40.33 14.03
C LYS A 301 4.56 -41.44 14.61
N ARG A 302 3.36 -41.11 15.09
CA ARG A 302 2.37 -42.03 15.67
C ARG A 302 1.07 -42.00 14.85
N ARG A 303 0.38 -43.14 14.76
CA ARG A 303 -1.00 -43.18 14.25
C ARG A 303 -1.91 -42.45 15.24
N VAL A 304 -2.64 -41.45 14.77
CA VAL A 304 -3.50 -40.59 15.60
C VAL A 304 -4.92 -41.13 15.62
N GLU A 305 -5.52 -41.24 14.43
CA GLU A 305 -6.95 -41.50 14.26
C GLU A 305 -7.22 -41.95 12.81
N GLU A 306 -8.40 -42.55 12.61
CA GLU A 306 -8.90 -43.03 11.32
C GLU A 306 -10.26 -42.39 11.05
N TYR A 307 -10.44 -41.90 9.82
CA TYR A 307 -11.57 -41.07 9.41
C TYR A 307 -12.32 -41.73 8.26
N ASN A 308 -13.65 -41.60 8.27
CA ASN A 308 -14.52 -42.08 7.21
C ASN A 308 -14.71 -41.00 6.15
N LEU A 309 -14.12 -41.16 4.97
CA LEU A 309 -14.23 -40.19 3.88
C LEU A 309 -15.59 -40.18 3.19
N THR A 310 -16.52 -41.08 3.58
CA THR A 310 -17.92 -41.04 3.13
C THR A 310 -18.83 -40.16 4.02
N ASP A 311 -18.36 -39.74 5.20
CA ASP A 311 -19.09 -38.82 6.08
C ASP A 311 -18.54 -37.38 5.97
N PRO A 312 -19.33 -36.40 5.49
CA PRO A 312 -18.91 -35.00 5.41
C PRO A 312 -18.39 -34.42 6.72
N LYS A 313 -18.90 -34.89 7.88
CA LYS A 313 -18.41 -34.42 9.19
C LYS A 313 -17.01 -34.97 9.47
N SER A 314 -16.82 -36.29 9.37
CA SER A 314 -15.51 -36.92 9.53
C SER A 314 -14.44 -36.40 8.56
N VAL A 315 -14.81 -35.95 7.35
CA VAL A 315 -13.88 -35.26 6.44
C VAL A 315 -13.52 -33.86 6.97
N GLY A 316 -14.48 -33.11 7.50
CA GLY A 316 -14.23 -31.82 8.14
C GLY A 316 -13.34 -31.92 9.40
N ASP A 317 -13.59 -32.92 10.24
CA ASP A 317 -12.81 -33.20 11.46
C ASP A 317 -11.35 -33.58 11.10
N LEU A 318 -11.14 -34.39 10.05
CA LEU A 318 -9.80 -34.69 9.49
C LEU A 318 -9.07 -33.42 9.03
N LEU A 319 -9.72 -32.60 8.20
CA LEU A 319 -9.11 -31.38 7.64
C LEU A 319 -8.75 -30.38 8.74
N GLN A 320 -9.62 -30.23 9.75
CA GLN A 320 -9.34 -29.44 10.93
C GLN A 320 -8.10 -29.99 11.66
N ARG A 321 -8.02 -31.29 11.97
CA ARG A 321 -6.90 -31.86 12.73
C ARG A 321 -5.57 -31.91 11.94
N PHE A 322 -5.63 -31.99 10.61
CA PHE A 322 -4.46 -31.98 9.74
C PHE A 322 -3.88 -30.57 9.52
N LEU A 323 -4.74 -29.57 9.28
CA LEU A 323 -4.33 -28.19 8.97
C LEU A 323 -4.13 -27.30 10.20
N THR A 324 -4.53 -27.76 11.39
CA THR A 324 -4.29 -27.07 12.67
C THR A 324 -3.22 -27.73 13.55
N TYR A 325 -2.43 -28.66 12.97
CA TYR A 325 -1.29 -29.28 13.62
C TYR A 325 0.03 -28.59 13.28
N THR A 326 0.94 -28.54 14.26
CA THR A 326 2.28 -27.99 14.15
C THR A 326 3.28 -28.99 14.70
N GLU A 327 4.36 -29.29 13.96
CA GLU A 327 5.50 -30.02 14.52
C GLU A 327 6.18 -29.18 15.62
N PRO A 328 6.71 -29.78 16.70
CA PRO A 328 7.28 -29.03 17.82
C PRO A 328 8.41 -28.07 17.44
N ASP A 329 9.27 -28.45 16.49
CA ASP A 329 10.35 -27.57 16.00
C ASP A 329 9.79 -26.38 15.21
N ILE A 330 8.64 -26.55 14.54
CA ILE A 330 7.93 -25.46 13.86
C ILE A 330 7.21 -24.56 14.88
N GLU A 331 6.54 -25.08 15.91
CA GLU A 331 5.94 -24.21 16.96
C GLU A 331 7.01 -23.39 17.68
N ASN A 332 8.18 -24.00 17.95
CA ASN A 332 9.34 -23.30 18.50
C ASN A 332 9.85 -22.18 17.58
N PHE A 333 9.92 -22.42 16.26
CA PHE A 333 10.28 -21.41 15.27
C PHE A 333 9.25 -20.28 15.18
N GLU A 334 7.95 -20.59 15.08
CA GLU A 334 6.88 -19.57 15.01
C GLU A 334 6.86 -18.69 16.27
N THR A 335 6.96 -19.31 17.45
CA THR A 335 7.04 -18.62 18.74
C THR A 335 8.28 -17.73 18.80
N ALA A 336 9.43 -18.26 18.38
CA ALA A 336 10.68 -17.48 18.34
C ALA A 336 10.57 -16.29 17.39
N VAL A 337 10.11 -16.46 16.15
CA VAL A 337 9.98 -15.37 15.16
C VAL A 337 9.05 -14.26 15.65
N GLN A 338 7.94 -14.59 16.31
CA GLN A 338 7.05 -13.59 16.90
C GLN A 338 7.70 -12.84 18.07
N GLU A 339 8.27 -13.56 19.05
CA GLU A 339 9.04 -12.93 20.15
C GLU A 339 10.24 -12.10 19.62
N PHE A 340 10.83 -12.48 18.47
CA PHE A 340 11.97 -11.80 17.86
C PHE A 340 11.53 -10.45 17.29
N LYS A 341 10.43 -10.45 16.52
CA LYS A 341 9.86 -9.25 15.87
C LYS A 341 9.59 -8.13 16.88
N GLU A 342 9.13 -8.49 18.07
CA GLU A 342 8.86 -7.54 19.17
C GLU A 342 10.14 -7.01 19.82
N ARG A 343 11.19 -7.85 19.98
CA ARG A 343 12.44 -7.49 20.68
C ARG A 343 13.52 -6.86 19.80
N ILE A 344 13.46 -7.03 18.48
CA ILE A 344 14.39 -6.41 17.51
C ILE A 344 14.54 -4.89 17.70
N PRO A 345 13.46 -4.07 17.72
CA PRO A 345 13.60 -2.61 17.89
C PRO A 345 14.19 -2.20 19.25
N GLU A 346 13.97 -2.97 20.32
CA GLU A 346 14.61 -2.73 21.62
C GLU A 346 16.12 -2.99 21.58
N LEU A 347 16.52 -4.16 21.04
CA LEU A 347 17.91 -4.60 20.95
C LEU A 347 18.71 -3.75 19.96
N ALA A 348 18.10 -3.34 18.85
CA ALA A 348 18.62 -2.35 17.92
C ALA A 348 18.93 -1.02 18.63
N LYS A 349 17.95 -0.47 19.36
CA LYS A 349 18.12 0.78 20.13
C LYS A 349 19.20 0.65 21.21
N ALA A 350 19.33 -0.53 21.83
CA ALA A 350 20.40 -0.82 22.78
C ALA A 350 21.79 -0.89 22.10
N LEU A 351 21.91 -1.52 20.92
CA LEU A 351 23.16 -1.53 20.16
C LEU A 351 23.55 -0.11 19.68
N LEU A 352 22.60 0.67 19.16
CA LEU A 352 22.84 2.07 18.79
C LEU A 352 23.33 2.90 19.99
N ALA A 353 22.73 2.74 21.17
CA ALA A 353 23.19 3.39 22.39
C ALA A 353 24.59 2.95 22.87
N ILE A 354 24.96 1.68 22.65
CA ILE A 354 26.32 1.18 22.90
C ILE A 354 27.31 1.78 21.90
N ILE A 355 26.96 1.81 20.61
CA ILE A 355 27.77 2.42 19.55
C ILE A 355 27.99 3.91 19.83
N ASP A 356 26.93 4.67 20.15
CA ASP A 356 26.99 6.10 20.50
C ASP A 356 27.80 6.41 21.75
N LYS A 357 27.92 5.45 22.67
CA LYS A 357 28.75 5.56 23.89
C LYS A 357 30.21 5.27 23.57
N GLU A 358 30.50 4.17 22.87
CA GLU A 358 31.88 3.80 22.56
C GLU A 358 32.49 4.73 21.49
N HIS A 359 31.70 5.30 20.56
CA HIS A 359 32.13 6.36 19.61
C HIS A 359 32.50 7.68 20.30
N LYS A 360 32.30 7.79 21.62
CA LYS A 360 32.75 8.93 22.44
C LYS A 360 33.85 8.56 23.43
N GLN A 361 34.18 7.28 23.59
CA GLN A 361 34.98 6.78 24.72
C GLN A 361 36.04 5.71 24.39
N ASN A 362 35.94 5.02 23.25
CA ASN A 362 36.85 3.97 22.83
C ASN A 362 37.63 4.43 21.60
N LYS A 363 38.87 4.89 21.78
CA LYS A 363 39.72 5.42 20.70
C LYS A 363 39.92 4.41 19.55
N LYS A 364 40.01 3.11 19.83
CA LYS A 364 40.14 2.08 18.77
C LYS A 364 38.89 2.00 17.92
N PHE A 365 37.71 2.00 18.56
CA PHE A 365 36.44 2.02 17.84
C PHE A 365 36.23 3.31 17.08
N ILE A 366 36.57 4.47 17.64
CA ILE A 366 36.49 5.77 16.95
C ILE A 366 37.33 5.73 15.67
N THR A 367 38.61 5.35 15.74
CA THR A 367 39.45 5.26 14.53
C THR A 367 38.87 4.26 13.52
N ALA A 368 38.47 3.05 13.93
CA ALA A 368 37.91 2.06 13.01
C ALA A 368 36.58 2.53 12.38
N PHE A 369 35.71 3.18 13.16
CA PHE A 369 34.41 3.70 12.71
C PHE A 369 34.55 4.92 11.80
N ASP A 370 35.46 5.85 12.11
CA ASP A 370 35.70 7.06 11.31
C ASP A 370 36.42 6.71 10.00
N THR A 371 37.32 5.71 10.04
CA THR A 371 37.80 5.03 8.84
C THR A 371 36.62 4.46 8.06
N PHE A 372 35.81 3.54 8.63
CA PHE A 372 34.67 2.87 7.95
C PHE A 372 33.64 3.84 7.37
N THR A 373 33.38 4.94 8.07
CA THR A 373 32.53 6.06 7.62
C THR A 373 33.06 6.69 6.34
N SER A 374 34.38 6.86 6.25
CA SER A 374 35.04 7.44 5.08
C SER A 374 35.00 6.51 3.87
N LEU A 375 35.06 5.18 4.07
CA LEU A 375 34.99 4.19 2.99
C LEU A 375 33.56 4.18 2.39
N CYS A 376 32.50 4.20 3.23
CA CYS A 376 31.10 4.28 2.79
C CYS A 376 30.79 5.58 2.02
N LYS A 377 31.49 6.67 2.35
CA LYS A 377 31.37 7.96 1.64
C LYS A 377 31.93 7.94 0.22
N VAL A 378 33.04 7.25 -0.04
CA VAL A 378 33.64 7.21 -1.39
C VAL A 378 33.02 6.11 -2.26
N ALA A 379 32.58 4.98 -1.68
CA ALA A 379 32.03 3.85 -2.44
C ALA A 379 30.52 3.92 -2.69
N LEU A 380 29.74 4.46 -1.75
CA LEU A 380 28.26 4.48 -1.83
C LEU A 380 27.74 5.91 -2.01
N ASN A 381 28.00 6.79 -1.04
CA ASN A 381 27.37 8.11 -1.00
C ASN A 381 28.19 9.11 -0.18
N PRO A 382 28.77 10.17 -0.79
CA PRO A 382 29.54 11.19 -0.06
C PRO A 382 28.77 11.87 1.08
N GLN A 383 27.44 11.88 0.98
CA GLN A 383 26.51 12.44 1.96
C GLN A 383 25.88 11.39 2.90
N ILE A 384 26.39 10.14 2.95
CA ILE A 384 25.87 9.14 3.89
C ILE A 384 26.00 9.62 5.34
N SER A 385 24.92 9.47 6.09
CA SER A 385 24.86 9.89 7.48
C SER A 385 25.62 8.92 8.38
N THR A 386 26.20 9.45 9.46
CA THR A 386 26.83 8.64 10.51
C THR A 386 25.86 7.59 11.06
N ASP A 387 24.57 7.92 11.18
CA ASP A 387 23.56 7.03 11.74
C ASP A 387 23.24 5.85 10.80
N THR A 388 23.18 6.09 9.49
CA THR A 388 23.06 5.02 8.47
C THR A 388 24.20 4.01 8.58
N ILE A 389 25.42 4.47 8.86
CA ILE A 389 26.59 3.61 9.07
C ILE A 389 26.47 2.83 10.40
N LYS A 390 25.95 3.44 11.47
CA LYS A 390 25.64 2.70 12.72
C LYS A 390 24.57 1.62 12.47
N GLU A 391 23.55 1.91 11.67
CA GLU A 391 22.53 0.94 11.28
C GLU A 391 23.13 -0.22 10.49
N MET A 392 24.07 0.01 9.56
CA MET A 392 24.83 -1.07 8.89
C MET A 392 25.61 -1.96 9.88
N LEU A 393 26.19 -1.39 10.95
CA LEU A 393 26.85 -2.19 12.00
C LEU A 393 25.86 -3.02 12.81
N VAL A 394 24.68 -2.47 13.15
CA VAL A 394 23.59 -3.19 13.83
C VAL A 394 23.04 -4.32 12.96
N GLN A 395 22.85 -4.05 11.67
CA GLN A 395 22.43 -5.01 10.66
C GLN A 395 23.35 -6.23 10.61
N HIS A 396 24.68 -6.03 10.45
CA HIS A 396 25.67 -7.11 10.48
C HIS A 396 25.68 -7.86 11.82
N LEU A 397 25.74 -7.12 12.94
CA LEU A 397 25.76 -7.70 14.29
C LEU A 397 24.62 -8.67 14.59
N LEU A 398 23.43 -8.41 14.06
CA LEU A 398 22.25 -9.22 14.32
C LEU A 398 22.05 -10.37 13.30
N THR A 399 22.63 -10.28 12.11
CA THR A 399 22.38 -11.22 10.99
C THR A 399 23.54 -12.14 10.63
N GLU A 400 24.80 -11.78 10.90
CA GLU A 400 26.01 -12.55 10.55
C GLU A 400 25.89 -14.04 10.89
N ARG A 401 25.47 -14.35 12.13
CA ARG A 401 25.30 -15.71 12.61
C ARG A 401 24.33 -16.54 11.76
N LEU A 402 23.26 -15.93 11.24
CA LEU A 402 22.28 -16.62 10.40
C LEU A 402 22.89 -16.98 9.04
N PHE A 403 23.62 -16.06 8.41
CA PHE A 403 24.33 -16.35 7.16
C PHE A 403 25.34 -17.50 7.34
N ARG A 404 26.13 -17.47 8.42
CA ARG A 404 27.13 -18.49 8.73
C ARG A 404 26.51 -19.88 8.96
N THR A 405 25.34 -19.95 9.60
CA THR A 405 24.72 -21.22 10.04
C THR A 405 23.70 -21.79 9.07
N VAL A 406 22.78 -20.97 8.52
CA VAL A 406 21.73 -21.42 7.58
C VAL A 406 22.35 -21.95 6.28
N PHE A 407 23.40 -21.30 5.78
CA PHE A 407 24.11 -21.75 4.58
C PHE A 407 25.30 -22.69 4.88
N ASN A 408 25.54 -23.04 6.15
CA ASN A 408 26.68 -23.88 6.59
C ASN A 408 28.04 -23.38 6.06
N ASN A 409 28.25 -22.05 6.04
CA ASN A 409 29.45 -21.40 5.51
C ASN A 409 30.24 -20.76 6.68
N PRO A 410 31.07 -21.53 7.41
CA PRO A 410 31.75 -21.05 8.63
C PRO A 410 32.72 -19.88 8.36
N ASP A 411 33.27 -19.80 7.15
CA ASP A 411 34.28 -18.82 6.75
C ASP A 411 33.69 -17.53 6.14
N PHE A 412 32.36 -17.38 6.09
CA PHE A 412 31.68 -16.30 5.36
C PHE A 412 32.31 -14.90 5.58
N ILE A 413 32.57 -14.53 6.84
CA ILE A 413 33.20 -13.25 7.21
C ILE A 413 34.58 -13.06 6.57
N ASN A 414 35.37 -14.14 6.49
CA ASN A 414 36.75 -14.11 5.99
C ASN A 414 36.82 -14.14 4.46
N ARG A 415 35.77 -14.64 3.78
CA ARG A 415 35.73 -14.76 2.31
C ARG A 415 35.05 -13.58 1.63
N ASN A 416 34.10 -12.92 2.29
CA ASN A 416 33.42 -11.74 1.75
C ASN A 416 34.14 -10.44 2.18
N VAL A 417 34.70 -9.72 1.21
CA VAL A 417 35.52 -8.51 1.39
C VAL A 417 34.87 -7.46 2.31
N ILE A 418 33.56 -7.22 2.14
CA ILE A 418 32.83 -6.21 2.90
C ILE A 418 32.49 -6.71 4.31
N ALA A 419 32.17 -8.00 4.47
CA ALA A 419 31.98 -8.61 5.79
C ALA A 419 33.26 -8.53 6.64
N ALA A 420 34.44 -8.71 6.02
CA ALA A 420 35.73 -8.56 6.69
C ALA A 420 35.96 -7.13 7.20
N GLU A 421 35.66 -6.09 6.40
CA GLU A 421 35.80 -4.69 6.86
C GLU A 421 34.82 -4.34 7.99
N VAL A 422 33.55 -4.73 7.87
CA VAL A 422 32.56 -4.50 8.93
C VAL A 422 32.98 -5.21 10.22
N GLU A 423 33.49 -6.44 10.14
CA GLU A 423 33.95 -7.21 11.30
C GLU A 423 35.12 -6.51 12.03
N LYS A 424 36.09 -5.89 11.33
CA LYS A 424 37.16 -5.09 11.97
C LYS A 424 36.60 -3.98 12.86
N VAL A 425 35.52 -3.33 12.41
CA VAL A 425 34.84 -2.26 13.16
C VAL A 425 34.15 -2.81 14.42
N ILE A 426 33.51 -3.98 14.32
CA ILE A 426 32.88 -4.62 15.50
C ILE A 426 33.94 -5.18 16.48
N GLN A 427 35.07 -5.69 15.99
CA GLN A 427 36.19 -6.07 16.86
C GLN A 427 36.76 -4.87 17.61
N ALA A 428 36.85 -3.70 16.96
CA ALA A 428 37.23 -2.45 17.61
C ALA A 428 36.19 -1.99 18.65
N LEU A 429 34.88 -2.13 18.37
CA LEU A 429 33.78 -1.89 19.32
C LEU A 429 33.92 -2.78 20.57
N ALA A 430 34.19 -4.06 20.37
CA ALA A 430 34.37 -5.06 21.43
C ALA A 430 35.68 -4.91 22.22
N SER A 431 36.63 -4.06 21.80
CA SER A 431 37.95 -3.94 22.43
C SER A 431 37.98 -3.24 23.81
N ARG A 432 36.82 -3.02 24.45
CA ARG A 432 36.72 -2.37 25.77
C ARG A 432 35.66 -2.97 26.68
N SER A 433 34.40 -2.51 26.59
CA SER A 433 33.33 -2.88 27.53
C SER A 433 32.13 -3.59 26.88
N PHE A 434 32.07 -3.64 25.56
CA PHE A 434 31.08 -4.42 24.82
C PHE A 434 31.57 -5.86 24.61
N ASN A 435 30.71 -6.84 24.82
CA ASN A 435 30.97 -8.24 24.50
C ASN A 435 29.83 -8.75 23.60
N ARG A 436 30.15 -9.10 22.35
CA ARG A 436 29.17 -9.57 21.34
C ARG A 436 28.40 -10.79 21.86
N TYR A 437 29.08 -11.75 22.48
CA TYR A 437 28.47 -12.99 22.95
C TYR A 437 27.48 -12.72 24.08
N GLU A 438 27.87 -12.07 25.18
CA GLU A 438 26.93 -11.80 26.29
C GLU A 438 25.73 -10.91 25.88
N PHE A 439 25.88 -10.04 24.88
CA PHE A 439 24.77 -9.28 24.33
C PHE A 439 23.79 -10.17 23.53
N LEU A 440 24.32 -10.90 22.53
CA LEU A 440 23.53 -11.77 21.65
C LEU A 440 23.05 -13.07 22.33
N LYS A 441 23.55 -13.40 23.51
CA LYS A 441 23.08 -14.51 24.36
C LYS A 441 21.60 -14.37 24.73
N SER A 442 21.09 -13.14 24.82
CA SER A 442 19.66 -12.85 24.97
C SER A 442 18.82 -13.15 23.72
N LEU A 443 19.49 -13.49 22.61
CA LEU A 443 18.93 -13.97 21.34
C LEU A 443 19.26 -15.44 21.03
N ASP A 444 20.00 -16.17 21.88
CA ASP A 444 20.41 -17.56 21.58
C ASP A 444 19.23 -18.49 21.28
N ARG A 445 18.12 -18.39 22.03
CA ARG A 445 16.88 -19.17 21.78
C ARG A 445 16.34 -18.96 20.36
N PHE A 446 16.48 -17.75 19.83
CA PHE A 446 15.94 -17.33 18.54
C PHE A 446 16.80 -17.84 17.41
N TYR A 447 18.12 -17.64 17.52
CA TYR A 447 19.07 -18.22 16.59
C TYR A 447 18.94 -19.75 16.54
N ILE A 448 18.87 -20.43 17.69
CA ILE A 448 18.71 -21.89 17.77
C ILE A 448 17.40 -22.36 17.12
N ALA A 449 16.30 -21.62 17.25
CA ALA A 449 15.03 -21.97 16.60
C ALA A 449 15.06 -21.78 15.07
N ILE A 450 15.67 -20.70 14.58
CA ILE A 450 15.86 -20.45 13.14
C ILE A 450 16.86 -21.45 12.54
N GLU A 451 17.96 -21.72 13.23
CA GLU A 451 18.94 -22.78 12.92
C GLU A 451 18.30 -24.19 12.96
N GLY A 452 17.33 -24.41 13.84
CA GLY A 452 16.54 -25.63 13.94
C GLY A 452 15.66 -25.85 12.71
N ALA A 453 14.81 -24.88 12.39
CA ALA A 453 13.96 -24.93 11.20
C ALA A 453 14.78 -25.06 9.90
N ALA A 454 15.89 -24.33 9.78
CA ALA A 454 16.78 -24.40 8.61
C ALA A 454 17.41 -25.78 8.38
N LYS A 455 17.64 -26.60 9.42
CA LYS A 455 18.22 -27.95 9.27
C LYS A 455 17.30 -28.92 8.53
N GLY A 456 15.99 -28.72 8.59
CA GLY A 456 15.01 -29.52 7.83
C GLY A 456 14.91 -29.15 6.34
N ILE A 457 15.72 -28.19 5.89
CA ILE A 457 15.73 -27.69 4.52
C ILE A 457 16.99 -28.21 3.82
N GLU A 458 16.83 -29.13 2.87
CA GLU A 458 17.96 -29.72 2.13
C GLU A 458 18.43 -28.80 0.97
N ASN A 459 17.49 -28.26 0.21
CA ASN A 459 17.74 -27.48 -1.02
C ASN A 459 18.21 -26.05 -0.72
N TRP A 460 19.27 -25.58 -1.40
CA TRP A 460 19.74 -24.19 -1.29
C TRP A 460 18.67 -23.15 -1.63
N SER A 461 17.91 -23.35 -2.70
CA SER A 461 16.85 -22.41 -3.10
C SER A 461 15.75 -22.29 -2.02
N GLU A 462 15.48 -23.37 -1.30
CA GLU A 462 14.57 -23.35 -0.15
C GLU A 462 15.19 -22.65 1.07
N ARG A 463 16.50 -22.83 1.33
CA ARG A 463 17.23 -22.10 2.39
C ARG A 463 17.30 -20.59 2.11
N GLN A 464 17.52 -20.22 0.85
CA GLN A 464 17.50 -18.86 0.36
C GLN A 464 16.12 -18.24 0.58
N HIS A 465 15.04 -18.91 0.13
CA HIS A 465 13.66 -18.45 0.36
C HIS A 465 13.34 -18.32 1.86
N PHE A 466 13.67 -19.33 2.66
CA PHE A 466 13.47 -19.31 4.11
C PHE A 466 14.18 -18.13 4.78
N LEU A 467 15.47 -17.90 4.46
CA LEU A 467 16.22 -16.77 5.02
C LEU A 467 15.65 -15.43 4.55
N ASN A 468 15.24 -15.32 3.29
CA ASN A 468 14.56 -14.13 2.76
C ASN A 468 13.25 -13.84 3.52
N THR A 469 12.40 -14.84 3.77
CA THR A 469 11.13 -14.64 4.51
C THR A 469 11.35 -14.31 5.99
N VAL A 470 12.38 -14.91 6.63
CA VAL A 470 12.83 -14.53 7.97
C VAL A 470 13.35 -13.07 7.97
N TYR A 471 14.09 -12.68 6.94
CA TYR A 471 14.67 -11.35 6.77
C TYR A 471 13.61 -10.26 6.59
N GLU A 472 12.64 -10.43 5.68
CA GLU A 472 11.58 -9.43 5.47
C GLU A 472 10.85 -9.10 6.78
N ARG A 473 10.54 -10.14 7.56
CA ARG A 473 9.85 -10.04 8.85
C ARG A 473 10.73 -9.41 9.94
N PHE A 474 12.04 -9.62 9.89
CA PHE A 474 13.03 -8.98 10.76
C PHE A 474 13.10 -7.46 10.48
N PHE A 475 13.24 -7.06 9.22
CA PHE A 475 13.47 -5.65 8.85
C PHE A 475 12.26 -4.75 9.04
N GLN A 476 11.04 -5.29 8.85
CA GLN A 476 9.80 -4.62 9.24
C GLN A 476 9.76 -4.23 10.73
N GLY A 477 10.45 -4.96 11.60
CA GLY A 477 10.53 -4.65 13.04
C GLY A 477 11.66 -3.68 13.41
N PHE A 478 12.76 -3.66 12.66
CA PHE A 478 13.94 -2.84 12.95
C PHE A 478 13.74 -1.36 12.59
N SER A 479 13.33 -1.07 11.36
CA SER A 479 13.21 0.31 10.87
C SER A 479 12.17 0.40 9.75
N VAL A 480 10.91 0.67 10.12
CA VAL A 480 9.79 0.82 9.17
C VAL A 480 10.12 1.86 8.08
N LYS A 481 10.72 2.99 8.47
CA LYS A 481 11.17 4.04 7.53
C LYS A 481 12.17 3.53 6.49
N GLN A 482 13.05 2.60 6.86
CA GLN A 482 14.00 2.02 5.90
C GLN A 482 13.43 0.81 5.15
N ALA A 483 12.52 0.04 5.73
CA ALA A 483 11.81 -1.03 5.03
C ALA A 483 10.98 -0.46 3.85
N ASP A 484 10.34 0.70 4.03
CA ASP A 484 9.62 1.42 2.96
C ASP A 484 10.56 2.03 1.88
N THR A 485 11.86 2.22 2.18
CA THR A 485 12.82 2.83 1.22
C THR A 485 13.74 1.81 0.53
N HIS A 486 14.04 0.70 1.20
CA HIS A 486 14.97 -0.36 0.76
C HIS A 486 14.26 -1.71 0.59
N GLY A 487 12.94 -1.71 0.34
CA GLY A 487 12.15 -2.93 0.20
C GLY A 487 12.78 -3.86 -0.83
N ILE A 488 13.25 -5.03 -0.39
CA ILE A 488 13.92 -6.00 -1.25
C ILE A 488 12.84 -6.64 -2.13
N VAL A 489 12.62 -6.07 -3.30
CA VAL A 489 11.65 -6.59 -4.28
C VAL A 489 12.27 -7.83 -4.94
N TYR A 490 12.00 -8.99 -4.35
CA TYR A 490 12.39 -10.28 -4.92
C TYR A 490 11.73 -10.46 -6.29
N THR A 491 12.55 -10.45 -7.34
CA THR A 491 12.08 -10.63 -8.72
C THR A 491 11.56 -12.05 -8.92
N PRO A 492 10.29 -12.24 -9.35
CA PRO A 492 9.74 -13.55 -9.69
C PRO A 492 10.62 -14.29 -10.70
N GLN A 493 10.83 -15.58 -10.47
CA GLN A 493 11.76 -16.39 -11.27
C GLN A 493 11.35 -16.44 -12.74
N GLU A 494 10.05 -16.42 -13.03
CA GLU A 494 9.46 -16.41 -14.37
C GLU A 494 9.81 -15.13 -15.15
N ILE A 495 9.97 -14.00 -14.45
CA ILE A 495 10.45 -12.73 -15.05
C ILE A 495 11.95 -12.81 -15.35
N VAL A 496 12.74 -13.36 -14.41
CA VAL A 496 14.19 -13.54 -14.59
C VAL A 496 14.46 -14.47 -15.78
N ASP A 497 13.79 -15.61 -15.84
CA ASP A 497 13.98 -16.60 -16.92
C ASP A 497 13.54 -16.08 -18.28
N PHE A 498 12.41 -15.37 -18.36
CA PHE A 498 11.94 -14.76 -19.61
C PHE A 498 12.91 -13.69 -20.12
N MET A 499 13.44 -12.84 -19.22
CA MET A 499 14.41 -11.80 -19.56
C MET A 499 15.75 -12.39 -20.02
N CYS A 500 16.30 -13.37 -19.29
CA CYS A 500 17.55 -14.03 -19.67
C CYS A 500 17.42 -14.85 -20.97
N ALA A 501 16.29 -15.51 -21.21
CA ALA A 501 16.02 -16.21 -22.47
C ALA A 501 15.90 -15.23 -23.65
N SER A 502 15.17 -14.13 -23.45
CA SER A 502 15.02 -13.07 -24.46
C SER A 502 16.36 -12.41 -24.81
N VAL A 503 17.26 -12.20 -23.84
CA VAL A 503 18.61 -11.70 -24.09
C VAL A 503 19.44 -12.68 -24.91
N GLU A 504 19.40 -13.97 -24.63
CA GLU A 504 20.09 -15.00 -25.44
C GLU A 504 19.57 -15.00 -26.88
N GLU A 505 18.24 -14.96 -27.06
CA GLU A 505 17.60 -14.93 -28.38
C GLU A 505 18.04 -13.70 -29.19
N VAL A 506 18.04 -12.50 -28.59
CA VAL A 506 18.54 -11.28 -29.23
C VAL A 506 20.03 -11.39 -29.57
N LEU A 507 20.85 -11.93 -28.68
CA LEU A 507 22.29 -12.09 -28.94
C LEU A 507 22.55 -13.01 -30.15
N GLN A 508 21.78 -14.09 -30.29
CA GLN A 508 21.86 -14.98 -31.45
C GLN A 508 21.36 -14.29 -32.72
N LYS A 509 20.15 -13.71 -32.69
CA LYS A 509 19.44 -13.14 -33.84
C LYS A 509 20.07 -11.86 -34.38
N GLU A 510 20.40 -10.91 -33.51
CA GLU A 510 20.79 -9.54 -33.88
C GLU A 510 22.31 -9.33 -33.93
N PHE A 511 23.08 -10.24 -33.32
CA PHE A 511 24.53 -10.11 -33.15
C PHE A 511 25.34 -11.38 -33.44
N GLY A 512 24.70 -12.52 -33.74
CA GLY A 512 25.39 -13.79 -34.06
C GLY A 512 26.23 -14.36 -32.92
N THR A 513 25.86 -14.09 -31.67
CA THR A 513 26.61 -14.45 -30.46
C THR A 513 25.70 -15.06 -29.37
N SER A 514 26.22 -15.29 -28.17
CA SER A 514 25.50 -15.91 -27.04
C SER A 514 26.01 -15.32 -25.72
N ILE A 515 25.18 -15.33 -24.67
CA ILE A 515 25.56 -15.09 -23.27
C ILE A 515 26.81 -15.92 -22.91
N SER A 516 26.89 -17.15 -23.42
CA SER A 516 27.98 -18.10 -23.16
C SER A 516 29.31 -17.73 -23.81
N LYS A 517 29.30 -16.84 -24.81
CA LYS A 517 30.51 -16.48 -25.58
C LYS A 517 31.45 -15.61 -24.74
N PRO A 518 32.74 -15.98 -24.59
CA PRO A 518 33.76 -15.10 -24.01
C PRO A 518 33.81 -13.72 -24.70
N GLY A 519 33.88 -12.64 -23.92
CA GLY A 519 33.86 -11.26 -24.39
C GLY A 519 32.47 -10.64 -24.54
N VAL A 520 31.38 -11.40 -24.44
CA VAL A 520 30.02 -10.83 -24.29
C VAL A 520 29.84 -10.45 -22.82
N GLN A 521 30.23 -9.24 -22.46
CA GLN A 521 30.24 -8.78 -21.06
C GLN A 521 28.85 -8.25 -20.65
N ILE A 522 28.37 -8.72 -19.50
CA ILE A 522 27.01 -8.53 -18.97
C ILE A 522 27.09 -7.91 -17.57
N LEU A 523 26.27 -6.88 -17.32
CA LEU A 523 26.22 -6.17 -16.04
C LEU A 523 24.79 -6.07 -15.52
N ASP A 524 24.56 -6.51 -14.27
CA ASP A 524 23.37 -6.15 -13.50
C ASP A 524 23.66 -4.93 -12.60
N PRO A 525 23.11 -3.74 -12.90
CA PRO A 525 23.44 -2.51 -12.19
C PRO A 525 22.69 -2.36 -10.85
N ALA A 526 21.77 -3.26 -10.53
CA ALA A 526 20.95 -3.26 -9.31
C ALA A 526 20.55 -4.71 -8.94
N THR A 527 21.55 -5.52 -8.58
CA THR A 527 21.45 -6.99 -8.52
C THR A 527 20.49 -7.51 -7.45
N GLY A 528 20.23 -6.72 -6.39
CA GLY A 528 19.45 -7.13 -5.24
C GLY A 528 20.05 -8.40 -4.63
N THR A 529 19.37 -9.54 -4.78
CA THR A 529 19.81 -10.84 -4.27
C THR A 529 20.50 -11.74 -5.30
N GLY A 530 20.93 -11.17 -6.43
CA GLY A 530 21.76 -11.82 -7.45
C GLY A 530 21.01 -12.62 -8.51
N SER A 531 19.68 -12.59 -8.54
CA SER A 531 18.84 -13.55 -9.29
C SER A 531 19.15 -13.62 -10.79
N PHE A 532 19.40 -12.49 -11.44
CA PHE A 532 19.79 -12.48 -12.87
C PHE A 532 21.16 -13.13 -13.08
N ILE A 533 22.17 -12.79 -12.27
CA ILE A 533 23.51 -13.38 -12.38
C ILE A 533 23.49 -14.88 -12.07
N VAL A 534 22.75 -15.33 -11.05
CA VAL A 534 22.51 -16.76 -10.77
C VAL A 534 21.93 -17.46 -11.99
N ASN A 535 20.92 -16.86 -12.65
CA ASN A 535 20.30 -17.45 -13.83
C ASN A 535 21.23 -17.48 -15.06
N LEU A 536 22.11 -16.48 -15.22
CA LEU A 536 23.17 -16.50 -16.24
C LEU A 536 24.21 -17.59 -15.94
N VAL A 537 24.70 -17.67 -14.70
CA VAL A 537 25.61 -18.72 -14.20
C VAL A 537 24.98 -20.10 -14.37
N HIS A 538 23.66 -20.26 -14.24
CA HIS A 538 22.95 -21.51 -14.50
C HIS A 538 22.91 -21.90 -15.99
N ARG A 539 22.79 -20.92 -16.90
CA ARG A 539 22.63 -21.16 -18.36
C ARG A 539 23.92 -21.43 -19.11
N ILE A 540 25.05 -20.84 -18.68
CA ILE A 540 26.32 -20.90 -19.42
C ILE A 540 26.93 -22.31 -19.36
N PRO A 541 27.26 -22.98 -20.48
CA PRO A 541 27.89 -24.31 -20.45
C PRO A 541 29.18 -24.36 -19.63
N SER A 542 29.38 -25.42 -18.83
CA SER A 542 30.47 -25.47 -17.83
C SER A 542 31.88 -25.31 -18.40
N TYR A 543 32.11 -25.65 -19.68
CA TYR A 543 33.39 -25.44 -20.36
C TYR A 543 33.70 -23.96 -20.70
N GLN A 544 32.70 -23.08 -20.62
CA GLN A 544 32.85 -21.62 -20.73
C GLN A 544 32.64 -20.90 -19.39
N LEU A 545 31.94 -21.53 -18.44
CA LEU A 545 31.49 -20.90 -17.20
C LEU A 545 32.62 -20.25 -16.39
N LYS A 546 33.78 -20.90 -16.23
CA LYS A 546 34.93 -20.35 -15.47
C LYS A 546 35.39 -18.98 -16.02
N HIS A 547 35.63 -18.87 -17.33
CA HIS A 547 35.97 -17.59 -17.96
C HIS A 547 34.84 -16.56 -17.82
N LYS A 548 33.57 -16.96 -18.02
CA LYS A 548 32.44 -16.03 -17.91
C LYS A 548 32.32 -15.44 -16.51
N TYR A 549 32.42 -16.29 -15.49
CA TYR A 549 32.38 -15.95 -14.07
C TYR A 549 33.54 -15.05 -13.63
N GLN A 550 34.75 -15.30 -14.14
CA GLN A 550 35.94 -14.53 -13.79
C GLN A 550 36.05 -13.17 -14.50
N HIS A 551 35.51 -13.02 -15.72
CA HIS A 551 35.89 -11.91 -16.61
C HIS A 551 34.73 -11.19 -17.34
N ASP A 552 33.54 -11.79 -17.43
CA ASP A 552 32.45 -11.25 -18.27
C ASP A 552 31.14 -10.98 -17.53
N LEU A 553 30.96 -11.49 -16.30
CA LEU A 553 29.77 -11.27 -15.48
C LEU A 553 30.09 -10.26 -14.37
N PHE A 554 29.29 -9.20 -14.28
CA PHE A 554 29.43 -8.14 -13.28
C PHE A 554 28.09 -7.82 -12.64
N CYS A 555 28.06 -7.44 -11.36
CA CYS A 555 26.85 -6.87 -10.77
C CYS A 555 27.09 -5.97 -9.56
N ASN A 556 26.22 -4.98 -9.38
CA ASN A 556 26.41 -3.94 -8.38
C ASN A 556 25.25 -3.94 -7.36
N GLU A 557 25.57 -3.60 -6.12
CA GLU A 557 24.60 -3.42 -5.04
C GLU A 557 25.05 -2.34 -4.05
N ILE A 558 24.10 -1.52 -3.59
CA ILE A 558 24.33 -0.41 -2.65
C ILE A 558 23.97 -0.78 -1.20
N THR A 559 23.15 -1.82 -1.01
CA THR A 559 22.65 -2.27 0.29
C THR A 559 23.40 -3.49 0.81
N LEU A 560 23.88 -3.42 2.05
CA LEU A 560 24.86 -4.37 2.62
C LEU A 560 24.39 -5.83 2.59
N LEU A 561 23.11 -6.06 2.82
CA LEU A 561 22.54 -7.38 3.05
C LEU A 561 22.08 -8.08 1.77
N PRO A 562 21.40 -7.43 0.83
CA PRO A 562 21.28 -7.90 -0.55
C PRO A 562 22.64 -8.23 -1.17
N TYR A 563 23.68 -7.40 -0.98
CA TYR A 563 25.04 -7.69 -1.43
C TYR A 563 25.59 -9.03 -0.87
N TYR A 564 25.41 -9.29 0.43
CA TYR A 564 25.79 -10.58 1.04
C TYR A 564 24.99 -11.76 0.46
N ILE A 565 23.68 -11.59 0.27
CA ILE A 565 22.81 -12.63 -0.31
C ILE A 565 23.20 -12.92 -1.76
N ALA A 566 23.49 -11.90 -2.56
CA ALA A 566 23.92 -12.04 -3.95
C ALA A 566 25.26 -12.77 -4.08
N SER A 567 26.29 -12.36 -3.31
CA SER A 567 27.58 -13.06 -3.23
C SER A 567 27.38 -14.55 -2.92
N LEU A 568 26.63 -14.87 -1.86
CA LEU A 568 26.36 -16.27 -1.46
C LEU A 568 25.63 -17.08 -2.54
N ASN A 569 24.60 -16.53 -3.19
CA ASN A 569 23.84 -17.25 -4.21
C ASN A 569 24.64 -17.51 -5.49
N ILE A 570 25.40 -16.50 -5.94
CA ILE A 570 26.20 -16.59 -7.18
C ILE A 570 27.37 -17.57 -6.99
N GLU A 571 28.04 -17.51 -5.83
CA GLU A 571 29.11 -18.43 -5.46
C GLU A 571 28.61 -19.87 -5.26
N HIS A 572 27.40 -20.05 -4.73
CA HIS A 572 26.81 -21.38 -4.58
C HIS A 572 26.39 -22.00 -5.91
N GLU A 573 25.73 -21.27 -6.81
CA GLU A 573 25.35 -21.80 -8.13
C GLU A 573 26.60 -22.19 -8.95
N TYR A 574 27.66 -21.38 -8.88
CA TYR A 574 28.95 -21.74 -9.49
C TYR A 574 29.55 -23.01 -8.86
N TYR A 575 29.58 -23.10 -7.53
CA TYR A 575 30.03 -24.28 -6.82
C TYR A 575 29.20 -25.53 -7.19
N GLU A 576 27.87 -25.42 -7.28
CA GLU A 576 27.03 -26.55 -7.64
C GLU A 576 27.27 -27.03 -9.08
N ARG A 577 27.60 -26.12 -10.00
CA ARG A 577 27.83 -26.44 -11.41
C ARG A 577 29.27 -26.82 -11.78
N MET A 578 30.26 -26.42 -10.98
CA MET A 578 31.68 -26.71 -11.22
C MET A 578 32.28 -27.71 -10.21
N LYS A 579 31.65 -27.89 -9.04
CA LYS A 579 32.16 -28.59 -7.85
C LYS A 579 33.51 -28.09 -7.31
N GLU A 580 33.91 -26.89 -7.74
CA GLU A 580 35.05 -26.11 -7.29
C GLU A 580 34.51 -24.81 -6.66
N TYR A 581 35.00 -24.42 -5.48
CA TYR A 581 34.62 -23.14 -4.86
C TYR A 581 35.51 -22.01 -5.39
N GLU A 582 34.90 -20.91 -5.81
CA GLU A 582 35.60 -19.72 -6.29
C GLU A 582 34.79 -18.47 -5.91
N PRO A 583 35.37 -17.46 -5.23
CA PRO A 583 34.63 -16.26 -4.84
C PRO A 583 34.20 -15.47 -6.08
N PHE A 584 32.98 -14.90 -6.07
CA PHE A 584 32.55 -14.12 -7.22
C PHE A 584 33.19 -12.74 -7.17
N GLU A 585 34.19 -12.50 -8.03
CA GLU A 585 34.86 -11.21 -8.11
C GLU A 585 34.13 -10.18 -9.00
N GLY A 586 33.04 -10.57 -9.66
CA GLY A 586 32.21 -9.67 -10.46
C GLY A 586 31.23 -8.81 -9.63
N ILE A 587 31.02 -9.11 -8.34
CA ILE A 587 30.13 -8.34 -7.47
C ILE A 587 30.84 -7.16 -6.79
N CYS A 588 30.33 -5.95 -7.04
CA CYS A 588 30.80 -4.69 -6.48
C CYS A 588 29.82 -4.15 -5.42
N PHE A 589 30.35 -3.69 -4.29
CA PHE A 589 29.57 -2.91 -3.31
C PHE A 589 29.73 -1.42 -3.63
N ALA A 590 28.72 -0.84 -4.29
CA ALA A 590 28.78 0.50 -4.90
C ALA A 590 27.39 1.08 -5.24
N ASP A 591 27.26 2.41 -5.30
CA ASP A 591 26.14 3.07 -6.00
C ASP A 591 26.47 3.24 -7.48
N THR A 592 25.85 2.44 -8.34
CA THR A 592 26.06 2.44 -9.80
C THR A 592 25.86 3.80 -10.47
N LEU A 593 24.94 4.64 -9.96
CA LEU A 593 24.71 5.97 -10.50
C LEU A 593 25.81 6.95 -10.07
N GLU A 594 26.33 6.82 -8.84
CA GLU A 594 27.50 7.59 -8.38
C GLU A 594 28.79 7.18 -9.11
N LEU A 595 28.96 5.91 -9.47
CA LEU A 595 30.13 5.45 -10.23
C LEU A 595 30.33 6.19 -11.56
N ALA A 596 29.27 6.80 -12.13
CA ALA A 596 29.30 7.60 -13.35
C ALA A 596 29.67 9.08 -13.12
N GLU A 597 29.67 9.57 -11.87
CA GLU A 597 29.99 10.97 -11.51
C GLU A 597 31.51 11.27 -11.57
N GLY A 598 32.34 10.26 -11.86
CA GLY A 598 33.75 10.41 -12.25
C GLY A 598 34.72 10.72 -11.12
N GLN A 599 34.26 10.98 -9.89
CA GLN A 599 35.15 11.13 -8.74
C GLN A 599 35.73 9.77 -8.33
N GLN A 600 37.05 9.67 -8.31
CA GLN A 600 37.75 8.54 -7.72
C GLN A 600 39.09 8.99 -7.11
N LEU A 601 39.00 9.49 -5.88
CA LEU A 601 40.10 9.28 -4.92
C LEU A 601 40.26 7.76 -4.73
N SER A 602 41.45 7.33 -4.32
CA SER A 602 41.77 5.92 -4.07
C SER A 602 40.65 5.25 -3.26
N LEU A 603 39.96 4.30 -3.88
CA LEU A 603 38.85 3.60 -3.25
C LEU A 603 39.34 2.63 -2.17
N PHE A 604 38.37 2.03 -1.48
CA PHE A 604 38.52 1.68 -0.09
C PHE A 604 39.45 0.49 0.16
N VAL A 605 39.00 -0.73 -0.14
CA VAL A 605 39.83 -1.93 -0.09
C VAL A 605 40.40 -2.13 -1.49
N GLU A 606 41.69 -2.47 -1.60
CA GLU A 606 42.36 -2.67 -2.90
C GLU A 606 41.55 -3.66 -3.77
N GLU A 607 41.00 -4.72 -3.17
CA GLU A 607 40.11 -5.70 -3.80
C GLU A 607 38.81 -5.10 -4.34
N ASN A 608 37.93 -4.49 -3.51
CA ASN A 608 36.65 -3.92 -4.02
C ASN A 608 36.89 -2.72 -4.96
N THR A 609 38.00 -2.00 -4.78
CA THR A 609 38.47 -0.96 -5.71
C THR A 609 38.78 -1.55 -7.08
N GLU A 610 39.51 -2.66 -7.11
CA GLU A 610 39.88 -3.37 -8.33
C GLU A 610 38.65 -3.97 -9.01
N ARG A 611 37.71 -4.56 -8.26
CA ARG A 611 36.42 -5.03 -8.83
C ARG A 611 35.70 -3.91 -9.60
N VAL A 612 35.51 -2.75 -8.97
CA VAL A 612 34.90 -1.56 -9.59
C VAL A 612 35.75 -1.01 -10.76
N ARG A 613 37.09 -1.08 -10.68
CA ARG A 613 37.97 -0.67 -11.80
C ARG A 613 37.75 -1.56 -13.03
N ARG A 614 37.77 -2.89 -12.85
CA ARG A 614 37.50 -3.87 -13.92
C ARG A 614 36.10 -3.71 -14.49
N GLU A 615 35.09 -3.51 -13.63
CA GLU A 615 33.70 -3.27 -14.02
C GLU A 615 33.56 -1.98 -14.86
N LYS A 616 34.28 -0.90 -14.54
CA LYS A 616 34.31 0.34 -15.33
C LYS A 616 35.02 0.17 -16.68
N GLU A 617 36.13 -0.56 -16.72
CA GLU A 617 36.90 -0.81 -17.95
C GLU A 617 36.22 -1.80 -18.90
N ALA A 618 35.39 -2.69 -18.36
CA ALA A 618 34.63 -3.68 -19.11
C ALA A 618 33.82 -3.05 -20.27
N GLN A 619 33.87 -3.71 -21.41
CA GLN A 619 33.17 -3.31 -22.64
C GLN A 619 31.74 -3.87 -22.67
N ILE A 620 31.01 -3.70 -21.56
CA ILE A 620 29.62 -4.16 -21.36
C ILE A 620 28.78 -4.02 -22.64
N MET A 621 28.21 -5.15 -23.07
CA MET A 621 27.34 -5.28 -24.25
C MET A 621 25.87 -5.45 -23.83
N VAL A 622 25.62 -6.03 -22.65
CA VAL A 622 24.27 -6.24 -22.11
C VAL A 622 24.18 -5.62 -20.72
N VAL A 623 23.17 -4.78 -20.53
CA VAL A 623 22.71 -4.36 -19.19
C VAL A 623 21.37 -5.03 -18.93
N ILE A 624 21.24 -5.80 -17.85
CA ILE A 624 20.02 -6.53 -17.47
C ILE A 624 19.70 -6.29 -16.00
N GLY A 625 18.44 -6.24 -15.57
CA GLY A 625 18.13 -6.16 -14.13
C GLY A 625 16.74 -5.65 -13.76
N ASN A 626 16.54 -5.38 -12.47
CA ASN A 626 15.32 -4.79 -11.89
C ASN A 626 15.68 -3.47 -11.14
N PRO A 627 15.89 -2.35 -11.84
CA PRO A 627 16.30 -1.09 -11.22
C PRO A 627 15.21 -0.54 -10.28
N PRO A 628 15.56 0.06 -9.12
CA PRO A 628 14.58 0.50 -8.12
C PRO A 628 13.61 1.57 -8.66
N TYR A 629 12.37 1.56 -8.13
CA TYR A 629 11.33 2.54 -8.45
C TYR A 629 11.13 3.47 -7.25
N ASN A 630 11.39 4.77 -7.37
CA ASN A 630 11.13 5.72 -6.28
C ASN A 630 10.76 7.11 -6.83
N VAL A 631 9.47 7.42 -6.78
CA VAL A 631 8.89 8.71 -7.22
C VAL A 631 9.19 9.86 -6.24
N GLY A 632 9.69 9.55 -5.04
CA GLY A 632 10.03 10.49 -3.97
C GLY A 632 9.07 10.47 -2.77
N GLN A 633 9.47 11.14 -1.68
CA GLN A 633 8.70 11.24 -0.44
C GLN A 633 7.28 11.79 -0.63
N VAL A 634 6.33 11.29 0.16
CA VAL A 634 4.91 11.71 0.12
C VAL A 634 4.66 12.93 1.02
N ASN A 635 5.29 13.00 2.20
CA ASN A 635 5.26 14.19 3.07
C ASN A 635 6.65 14.84 3.15
N GLU A 636 6.72 16.17 3.12
CA GLU A 636 7.98 16.91 3.31
C GLU A 636 8.59 16.68 4.70
N ASN A 637 7.75 16.31 5.68
CA ASN A 637 8.15 15.94 7.03
C ASN A 637 8.83 14.56 7.14
N ASP A 638 8.86 13.76 6.07
CA ASP A 638 9.56 12.47 6.06
C ASP A 638 11.08 12.65 5.94
N ASN A 639 11.52 13.79 5.39
CA ASN A 639 12.90 14.20 5.13
C ASN A 639 13.76 13.16 4.38
N ASN A 640 13.13 12.42 3.47
CA ASN A 640 13.68 11.32 2.68
C ASN A 640 13.58 11.64 1.17
N LYS A 641 14.24 12.72 0.74
CA LYS A 641 14.24 13.15 -0.68
C LYS A 641 15.15 12.26 -1.51
N ASN A 642 14.72 11.96 -2.75
CA ASN A 642 15.56 11.29 -3.74
C ASN A 642 16.92 11.99 -3.86
N ARG A 643 18.00 11.19 -3.83
CA ARG A 643 19.37 11.63 -4.11
C ARG A 643 19.44 12.32 -5.48
N LYS A 644 20.38 13.25 -5.63
CA LYS A 644 20.77 13.85 -6.91
C LYS A 644 22.09 13.22 -7.37
N TYR A 645 22.26 13.11 -8.68
CA TYR A 645 23.45 12.60 -9.35
C TYR A 645 23.75 13.58 -10.48
N GLU A 646 24.80 14.39 -10.37
CA GLU A 646 24.93 15.62 -11.16
C GLU A 646 25.14 15.34 -12.66
N VAL A 647 25.96 14.36 -13.02
CA VAL A 647 26.20 13.92 -14.40
C VAL A 647 24.95 13.25 -14.97
N ILE A 648 24.33 12.31 -14.23
CA ILE A 648 23.14 11.59 -14.74
C ILE A 648 21.93 12.51 -14.84
N ASP A 649 21.67 13.35 -13.84
CA ASP A 649 20.58 14.33 -13.86
C ASP A 649 20.82 15.42 -14.93
N ALA A 650 22.08 15.78 -15.22
CA ALA A 650 22.43 16.65 -16.34
C ALA A 650 22.24 15.97 -17.71
N ASN A 651 22.50 14.67 -17.84
CA ASN A 651 22.24 13.94 -19.09
C ASN A 651 20.73 13.75 -19.33
N ILE A 652 19.96 13.46 -18.29
CA ILE A 652 18.48 13.53 -18.30
C ILE A 652 18.01 14.95 -18.68
N ASN A 653 18.68 15.99 -18.17
CA ASN A 653 18.33 17.37 -18.50
C ASN A 653 18.53 17.69 -20.00
N LYS A 654 19.72 17.37 -20.53
CA LYS A 654 20.11 17.56 -21.94
C LYS A 654 19.24 16.78 -22.92
N THR A 655 18.76 15.59 -22.52
CA THR A 655 17.95 14.68 -23.33
C THR A 655 16.46 14.76 -22.98
N TYR A 656 15.98 13.94 -22.05
CA TYR A 656 14.56 13.73 -21.78
C TYR A 656 13.82 15.01 -21.39
N VAL A 657 14.39 15.83 -20.51
CA VAL A 657 13.76 17.07 -20.04
C VAL A 657 13.70 18.12 -21.15
N LYS A 658 14.79 18.29 -21.92
CA LYS A 658 14.82 19.19 -23.09
C LYS A 658 13.91 18.72 -24.22
N GLY A 659 13.74 17.42 -24.39
CA GLY A 659 12.86 16.81 -25.40
C GLY A 659 11.37 16.80 -25.04
N SER A 660 11.00 17.17 -23.81
CA SER A 660 9.63 17.10 -23.28
C SER A 660 8.89 18.44 -23.39
N ASN A 661 7.60 18.39 -23.74
CA ASN A 661 6.68 19.53 -23.76
C ASN A 661 5.87 19.69 -22.45
N ALA A 662 5.98 18.72 -21.53
CA ALA A 662 5.24 18.70 -20.28
C ALA A 662 5.62 19.85 -19.34
N THR A 663 4.65 20.37 -18.58
CA THR A 663 4.90 21.47 -17.62
C THR A 663 5.61 20.97 -16.35
N ASN A 664 5.25 19.78 -15.85
CA ASN A 664 5.91 19.12 -14.73
C ASN A 664 6.79 17.99 -15.27
N LYS A 665 8.09 18.08 -15.01
CA LYS A 665 9.11 17.14 -15.52
C LYS A 665 9.78 16.33 -14.40
N ASN A 666 9.33 16.46 -13.15
CA ASN A 666 9.98 15.85 -11.98
C ASN A 666 10.03 14.31 -12.06
N LYS A 667 9.03 13.68 -12.70
CA LYS A 667 8.98 12.22 -12.91
C LYS A 667 10.11 11.68 -13.81
N LEU A 668 10.81 12.53 -14.57
CA LEU A 668 12.00 12.14 -15.34
C LEU A 668 13.24 11.90 -14.45
N TYR A 669 13.16 12.20 -13.16
CA TYR A 669 14.22 11.98 -12.17
C TYR A 669 13.88 10.83 -11.18
N ASP A 670 12.91 9.98 -11.51
CA ASP A 670 12.69 8.69 -10.84
C ASP A 670 13.91 7.77 -11.08
N ALA A 671 14.21 6.90 -10.11
CA ALA A 671 15.40 6.07 -10.12
C ALA A 671 15.47 5.17 -11.37
N TYR A 672 14.36 4.53 -11.79
CA TYR A 672 14.37 3.68 -12.98
C TYR A 672 14.71 4.45 -14.28
N VAL A 673 14.35 5.73 -14.36
CA VAL A 673 14.69 6.60 -15.51
C VAL A 673 16.19 6.92 -15.53
N ARG A 674 16.79 7.10 -14.36
CA ARG A 674 18.25 7.27 -14.20
C ARG A 674 18.99 6.00 -14.60
N PHE A 675 18.53 4.82 -14.21
CA PHE A 675 19.09 3.54 -14.66
C PHE A 675 18.96 3.35 -16.18
N PHE A 676 17.83 3.73 -16.81
CA PHE A 676 17.74 3.74 -18.27
C PHE A 676 18.74 4.69 -18.93
N ARG A 677 18.86 5.95 -18.47
CA ARG A 677 19.83 6.90 -19.03
C ARG A 677 21.27 6.41 -18.86
N TRP A 678 21.60 5.99 -17.64
CA TRP A 678 22.91 5.42 -17.28
C TRP A 678 23.25 4.21 -18.14
N ALA A 679 22.32 3.27 -18.38
CA ALA A 679 22.58 2.07 -19.18
C ALA A 679 22.89 2.41 -20.64
N ILE A 680 22.15 3.36 -21.22
CA ILE A 680 22.39 3.82 -22.60
C ILE A 680 23.75 4.52 -22.72
N ASP A 681 24.11 5.33 -21.71
CA ASP A 681 25.39 6.03 -21.63
C ASP A 681 26.55 5.04 -21.41
N ARG A 682 26.36 3.99 -20.59
CA ARG A 682 27.31 2.89 -20.33
C ARG A 682 27.59 2.02 -21.57
N LEU A 683 26.62 1.87 -22.47
CA LEU A 683 26.84 1.28 -23.80
C LEU A 683 27.71 2.19 -24.70
N GLY A 684 27.75 3.50 -24.48
CA GLY A 684 28.69 4.41 -25.16
C GLY A 684 28.54 4.44 -26.69
N GLY A 685 27.31 4.30 -27.21
CA GLY A 685 27.03 4.24 -28.65
C GLY A 685 27.43 2.93 -29.35
N ARG A 686 28.01 1.96 -28.62
CA ARG A 686 28.36 0.61 -29.13
C ARG A 686 27.10 -0.25 -29.25
N ASP A 687 27.18 -1.29 -30.06
CA ASP A 687 26.12 -2.29 -30.22
C ASP A 687 25.86 -3.02 -28.90
N GLY A 688 24.60 -3.31 -28.59
CA GLY A 688 24.22 -3.90 -27.30
C GLY A 688 22.74 -3.86 -26.96
N ILE A 689 22.43 -4.30 -25.73
CA ILE A 689 21.07 -4.53 -25.22
C ILE A 689 20.91 -3.88 -23.84
N VAL A 690 19.76 -3.26 -23.58
CA VAL A 690 19.27 -2.91 -22.24
C VAL A 690 17.96 -3.66 -21.98
N CYS A 691 17.93 -4.50 -20.95
CA CYS A 691 16.81 -5.37 -20.60
C CYS A 691 16.36 -5.12 -19.15
N PHE A 692 15.31 -4.34 -18.93
CA PHE A 692 14.82 -4.00 -17.59
C PHE A 692 13.34 -4.33 -17.41
N VAL A 693 13.02 -4.95 -16.26
CA VAL A 693 11.67 -4.90 -15.70
C VAL A 693 11.53 -3.60 -14.90
N SER A 694 10.51 -2.79 -15.19
CA SER A 694 10.44 -1.40 -14.72
C SER A 694 9.02 -0.87 -14.57
N ASN A 695 8.89 0.31 -13.94
CA ASN A 695 7.63 1.04 -13.82
C ASN A 695 7.16 1.58 -15.18
N ASN A 696 5.94 1.20 -15.59
CA ASN A 696 5.38 1.50 -16.91
C ASN A 696 4.87 2.94 -17.11
N SER A 697 5.08 3.85 -16.15
CA SER A 697 4.69 5.25 -16.30
C SER A 697 5.28 5.97 -17.52
N PHE A 698 6.39 5.49 -18.08
CA PHE A 698 7.00 6.13 -19.26
C PHE A 698 6.29 5.83 -20.59
N ILE A 699 5.47 4.77 -20.66
CA ILE A 699 4.77 4.37 -21.90
C ILE A 699 3.67 5.37 -22.27
N ASP A 700 2.84 5.78 -21.31
CA ASP A 700 1.66 6.61 -21.57
C ASP A 700 1.77 8.05 -21.04
N GLN A 701 2.35 8.27 -19.86
CA GLN A 701 2.24 9.57 -19.18
C GLN A 701 2.94 10.72 -19.94
N ILE A 702 2.35 11.91 -19.85
CA ILE A 702 2.73 13.10 -20.62
C ILE A 702 4.18 13.51 -20.38
N ALA A 703 4.68 13.45 -19.14
CA ALA A 703 6.03 13.85 -18.75
C ALA A 703 7.18 13.06 -19.42
N PHE A 704 6.87 11.94 -20.07
CA PHE A 704 7.86 11.04 -20.67
C PHE A 704 7.89 11.07 -22.19
N ASP A 705 7.18 12.01 -22.84
CA ASP A 705 7.30 12.29 -24.28
C ASP A 705 8.77 12.47 -24.71
N GLY A 706 9.54 13.25 -23.96
CA GLY A 706 10.97 13.43 -24.18
C GLY A 706 11.82 12.19 -23.93
N MET A 707 11.39 11.27 -23.04
CA MET A 707 12.06 9.98 -22.83
C MET A 707 11.78 9.02 -23.98
N ARG A 708 10.50 8.82 -24.34
CA ARG A 708 10.05 8.01 -25.48
C ARG A 708 10.72 8.44 -26.79
N LYS A 709 10.82 9.75 -27.03
CA LYS A 709 11.57 10.34 -28.14
C LYS A 709 13.02 9.87 -28.19
N HIS A 710 13.76 10.02 -27.08
CA HIS A 710 15.18 9.69 -27.06
C HIS A 710 15.42 8.18 -27.05
N LEU A 711 14.56 7.35 -26.43
CA LEU A 711 14.64 5.89 -26.56
C LEU A 711 14.55 5.46 -28.03
N MET A 712 13.57 5.99 -28.78
CA MET A 712 13.45 5.75 -30.23
C MET A 712 14.59 6.37 -31.06
N GLN A 713 15.45 7.20 -30.48
CA GLN A 713 16.67 7.71 -31.13
C GLN A 713 17.91 6.88 -30.77
N ASP A 714 18.01 6.47 -29.50
CA ASP A 714 19.13 5.73 -28.92
C ASP A 714 19.17 4.26 -29.37
N PHE A 715 18.02 3.65 -29.67
CA PHE A 715 17.88 2.23 -30.05
C PHE A 715 17.30 2.06 -31.47
N THR A 716 17.50 0.88 -32.06
CA THR A 716 16.98 0.50 -33.39
C THR A 716 15.77 -0.44 -33.30
N GLN A 717 15.69 -1.27 -32.27
CA GLN A 717 14.47 -2.00 -31.92
C GLN A 717 14.17 -1.85 -30.43
N ILE A 718 12.89 -1.69 -30.06
CA ILE A 718 12.42 -1.74 -28.68
C ILE A 718 11.26 -2.70 -28.61
N TYR A 719 11.34 -3.70 -27.73
CA TYR A 719 10.24 -4.60 -27.39
C TYR A 719 9.78 -4.27 -25.97
N HIS A 720 8.48 -4.03 -25.78
CA HIS A 720 7.91 -3.69 -24.48
C HIS A 720 6.66 -4.50 -24.14
N LEU A 721 6.76 -5.31 -23.10
CA LEU A 721 5.69 -6.15 -22.56
C LEU A 721 5.06 -5.48 -21.33
N ASP A 722 3.87 -4.92 -21.49
CA ASP A 722 3.08 -4.25 -20.45
C ASP A 722 2.31 -5.28 -19.61
N LEU A 723 2.74 -5.47 -18.36
CA LEU A 723 2.15 -6.42 -17.40
C LEU A 723 1.03 -5.77 -16.55
N HIS A 724 0.65 -4.51 -16.83
CA HIS A 724 -0.40 -3.79 -16.10
C HIS A 724 -0.12 -3.73 -14.58
N GLY A 725 -1.14 -3.92 -13.72
CA GLY A 725 -1.01 -3.91 -12.26
C GLY A 725 -1.09 -2.51 -11.63
N ASN A 726 -1.51 -1.48 -12.36
CA ASN A 726 -1.69 -0.12 -11.83
C ASN A 726 -3.05 0.06 -11.14
N VAL A 727 -3.13 -0.36 -9.88
CA VAL A 727 -4.33 -0.26 -9.03
C VAL A 727 -4.79 1.19 -8.81
N ARG A 728 -3.93 2.19 -9.03
CA ARG A 728 -4.28 3.61 -8.87
C ARG A 728 -5.10 4.15 -10.05
N LYS A 729 -4.91 3.62 -11.26
CA LYS A 729 -5.68 3.97 -12.46
C LYS A 729 -7.06 3.32 -12.47
N ASN A 730 -7.16 2.02 -12.16
CA ASN A 730 -8.44 1.29 -12.25
C ASN A 730 -8.99 0.88 -10.85
N PRO A 731 -10.07 1.52 -10.36
CA PRO A 731 -10.65 1.25 -9.04
C PRO A 731 -11.46 -0.06 -8.95
N LYS A 732 -11.61 -0.83 -10.04
CA LYS A 732 -12.09 -2.22 -9.98
C LYS A 732 -11.02 -3.17 -9.46
N LEU A 733 -9.74 -2.84 -9.67
CA LEU A 733 -8.62 -3.55 -9.07
C LEU A 733 -8.52 -3.16 -7.59
N SER A 734 -8.22 -4.12 -6.72
CA SER A 734 -8.08 -3.89 -5.29
C SER A 734 -6.86 -4.62 -4.71
N GLY A 735 -6.32 -4.08 -3.62
CA GLY A 735 -5.13 -4.63 -2.96
C GLY A 735 -3.89 -4.62 -3.86
N THR A 736 -3.24 -5.78 -3.96
CA THR A 736 -1.94 -5.97 -4.62
C THR A 736 -1.91 -7.18 -5.57
N THR A 737 -3.02 -7.92 -5.68
CA THR A 737 -3.11 -9.25 -6.33
C THR A 737 -2.91 -9.23 -7.85
N HIS A 738 -3.06 -8.08 -8.50
CA HIS A 738 -3.00 -7.92 -9.96
C HIS A 738 -1.63 -7.46 -10.49
N ASN A 739 -0.63 -7.32 -9.61
CA ASN A 739 0.71 -6.88 -9.92
C ASN A 739 1.75 -7.98 -9.61
N VAL A 740 2.72 -8.16 -10.52
CA VAL A 740 3.72 -9.25 -10.43
C VAL A 740 4.66 -9.17 -9.22
N PHE A 741 4.90 -7.97 -8.68
CA PHE A 741 5.66 -7.75 -7.44
C PHE A 741 4.77 -7.50 -6.21
N GLY A 742 3.44 -7.45 -6.38
CA GLY A 742 2.53 -7.06 -5.30
C GLY A 742 2.53 -5.56 -4.96
N ILE A 743 2.90 -4.69 -5.90
CA ILE A 743 2.87 -3.22 -5.73
C ILE A 743 1.67 -2.56 -6.46
N GLN A 744 1.41 -1.28 -6.20
CA GLN A 744 0.24 -0.56 -6.74
C GLN A 744 0.46 0.15 -8.09
N VAL A 745 1.70 0.21 -8.59
CA VAL A 745 2.07 0.90 -9.83
C VAL A 745 2.17 -0.09 -10.99
N GLY A 746 1.98 0.40 -12.22
CA GLY A 746 2.07 -0.45 -13.42
C GLY A 746 3.51 -0.88 -13.71
N VAL A 747 3.70 -2.11 -14.20
CA VAL A 747 5.01 -2.74 -14.41
C VAL A 747 5.09 -3.39 -15.79
N GLY A 748 6.27 -3.42 -16.40
CA GLY A 748 6.50 -4.10 -17.67
C GLY A 748 7.98 -4.35 -17.97
N ILE A 749 8.24 -5.26 -18.90
CA ILE A 749 9.58 -5.68 -19.33
C ILE A 749 9.93 -4.95 -20.63
N THR A 750 11.07 -4.26 -20.66
CA THR A 750 11.57 -3.54 -21.83
C THR A 750 12.90 -4.13 -22.28
N ILE A 751 12.97 -4.59 -23.53
CA ILE A 751 14.20 -5.04 -24.20
C ILE A 751 14.50 -4.04 -25.32
N ALA A 752 15.48 -3.18 -25.10
CA ALA A 752 15.88 -2.15 -26.04
C ALA A 752 17.24 -2.49 -26.66
N ILE A 753 17.29 -2.52 -27.99
CA ILE A 753 18.37 -3.11 -28.79
C ILE A 753 18.99 -2.03 -29.68
N ARG A 754 20.31 -1.90 -29.62
CA ARG A 754 21.11 -1.06 -30.51
C ARG A 754 21.97 -1.96 -31.37
N SER A 755 21.64 -2.05 -32.67
CA SER A 755 22.41 -2.80 -33.66
C SER A 755 22.58 -1.98 -34.94
N LYS A 756 23.83 -1.76 -35.35
CA LYS A 756 24.22 -1.11 -36.62
C LYS A 756 23.73 -1.83 -37.88
N GLN A 757 23.25 -3.07 -37.75
CA GLN A 757 22.65 -3.80 -38.87
C GLN A 757 21.32 -3.17 -39.33
N HIS A 758 20.63 -2.44 -38.44
CA HIS A 758 19.33 -1.83 -38.70
C HIS A 758 19.42 -0.31 -38.87
N THR A 759 18.92 0.20 -39.98
CA THR A 759 18.75 1.64 -40.24
C THR A 759 17.35 2.15 -39.88
N GLN A 760 16.36 1.25 -39.83
CA GLN A 760 15.01 1.55 -39.36
C GLN A 760 14.91 1.46 -37.82
N ARG A 761 13.92 2.15 -37.27
CA ARG A 761 13.62 2.21 -35.83
C ARG A 761 12.23 1.65 -35.59
N LYS A 762 12.13 0.56 -34.83
CA LYS A 762 10.90 -0.22 -34.65
C LYS A 762 10.52 -0.34 -33.18
N LEU A 763 9.23 -0.22 -32.88
CA LEU A 763 8.67 -0.34 -31.54
C LEU A 763 7.64 -1.48 -31.55
N TYR A 764 7.95 -2.54 -30.81
CA TYR A 764 7.09 -3.69 -30.61
C TYR A 764 6.49 -3.66 -29.21
N TYR A 765 5.19 -3.90 -29.14
CA TYR A 765 4.40 -3.78 -27.92
C TYR A 765 3.49 -4.99 -27.75
N TYR A 766 3.36 -5.44 -26.51
CA TYR A 766 2.34 -6.40 -26.11
C TYR A 766 1.78 -5.98 -24.75
N ARG A 767 0.50 -6.25 -24.52
CA ARG A 767 -0.22 -5.86 -23.30
C ARG A 767 -1.03 -7.05 -22.80
N VAL A 768 -0.77 -7.47 -21.56
CA VAL A 768 -1.65 -8.43 -20.88
C VAL A 768 -2.98 -7.77 -20.54
N PRO A 769 -4.10 -8.52 -20.45
CA PRO A 769 -5.37 -7.99 -19.95
C PRO A 769 -5.24 -7.35 -18.55
N GLU A 770 -5.96 -6.25 -18.32
CA GLU A 770 -5.79 -5.42 -17.13
C GLU A 770 -6.22 -6.14 -15.83
N ASP A 771 -7.21 -7.02 -15.93
CA ASP A 771 -7.82 -7.77 -14.83
C ASP A 771 -7.08 -9.06 -14.44
N TRP A 772 -6.07 -9.47 -15.20
CA TRP A 772 -5.25 -10.64 -14.87
C TRP A 772 -4.56 -10.51 -13.51
N THR A 773 -4.49 -11.62 -12.78
CA THR A 773 -3.79 -11.70 -11.49
C THR A 773 -2.27 -11.81 -11.69
N ARG A 774 -1.52 -11.73 -10.59
CA ARG A 774 -0.09 -12.09 -10.55
C ARG A 774 0.17 -13.50 -11.09
N ALA A 775 -0.70 -14.47 -10.81
CA ALA A 775 -0.48 -15.85 -11.22
C ALA A 775 -0.57 -16.01 -12.75
N ASP A 776 -1.60 -15.44 -13.38
CA ASP A 776 -1.84 -15.54 -14.82
C ASP A 776 -0.69 -14.90 -15.62
N LYS A 777 -0.17 -13.77 -15.13
CA LYS A 777 0.94 -13.02 -15.74
C LYS A 777 2.27 -13.75 -15.65
N LEU A 778 2.55 -14.43 -14.53
CA LEU A 778 3.74 -15.26 -14.39
C LEU A 778 3.62 -16.56 -15.19
N ALA A 779 2.42 -17.15 -15.26
CA ALA A 779 2.14 -18.32 -16.10
C ALA A 779 2.32 -18.02 -17.60
N LEU A 780 1.95 -16.82 -18.07
CA LEU A 780 2.26 -16.38 -19.44
C LEU A 780 3.77 -16.38 -19.70
N LEU A 781 4.55 -15.71 -18.84
CA LEU A 781 6.01 -15.62 -19.00
C LEU A 781 6.68 -17.00 -19.01
N ALA A 782 6.23 -17.90 -18.13
CA ALA A 782 6.70 -19.29 -18.09
C ALA A 782 6.26 -20.14 -19.30
N LYS A 783 5.10 -19.85 -19.90
CA LYS A 783 4.59 -20.52 -21.11
C LYS A 783 5.34 -20.08 -22.37
N GLU A 784 5.47 -18.77 -22.59
CA GLU A 784 6.05 -18.25 -23.83
C GLU A 784 7.59 -18.29 -23.81
N GLY A 785 8.21 -18.22 -22.63
CA GLY A 785 9.64 -18.49 -22.40
C GLY A 785 10.60 -17.41 -22.89
N SER A 786 10.37 -16.80 -24.06
CA SER A 786 11.15 -15.69 -24.62
C SER A 786 10.31 -14.78 -25.52
N LEU A 787 10.92 -13.72 -26.06
CA LEU A 787 10.24 -12.76 -26.93
C LEU A 787 9.71 -13.37 -28.25
N ALA A 788 10.28 -14.47 -28.77
CA ALA A 788 9.87 -15.10 -30.02
C ALA A 788 8.39 -15.55 -30.05
N ALA A 789 7.85 -15.99 -28.90
CA ALA A 789 6.50 -16.55 -28.81
C ALA A 789 5.42 -15.49 -28.47
N ILE A 790 5.81 -14.23 -28.25
CA ILE A 790 4.89 -13.12 -27.99
C ILE A 790 4.38 -12.57 -29.33
N GLU A 791 3.05 -12.44 -29.47
CA GLU A 791 2.40 -11.87 -30.66
C GLU A 791 2.50 -10.33 -30.67
N TRP A 792 3.68 -9.81 -31.01
CA TRP A 792 3.98 -8.37 -30.97
C TRP A 792 3.16 -7.51 -31.93
N GLN A 793 2.56 -6.44 -31.42
CA GLN A 793 2.03 -5.33 -32.21
C GLN A 793 3.17 -4.34 -32.53
N GLU A 794 3.38 -3.99 -33.80
CA GLU A 794 4.27 -2.88 -34.17
C GLU A 794 3.53 -1.55 -34.03
N LEU A 795 4.04 -0.65 -33.18
CA LEU A 795 3.47 0.67 -32.91
C LEU A 795 4.20 1.77 -33.67
N LEU A 796 3.44 2.72 -34.21
CA LEU A 796 3.95 3.92 -34.86
C LEU A 796 3.68 5.15 -33.96
N PRO A 797 4.71 5.76 -33.35
CA PRO A 797 4.53 6.93 -32.49
C PRO A 797 3.99 8.15 -33.25
N ASP A 798 3.16 8.96 -32.59
CA ASP A 798 2.67 10.22 -33.14
C ASP A 798 3.75 11.33 -33.16
N ALA A 799 3.41 12.48 -33.76
CA ALA A 799 4.28 13.66 -33.79
C ALA A 799 4.58 14.28 -32.39
N LYS A 800 3.79 13.91 -31.36
CA LYS A 800 3.97 14.27 -29.94
C LYS A 800 4.78 13.19 -29.18
N TYR A 801 5.30 12.17 -29.87
CA TYR A 801 6.02 11.01 -29.31
C TYR A 801 5.18 10.20 -28.30
N THR A 802 3.86 10.15 -28.49
CA THR A 802 2.95 9.17 -27.87
C THR A 802 3.17 7.80 -28.51
N TRP A 803 3.34 6.75 -27.72
CA TRP A 803 3.46 5.37 -28.25
C TRP A 803 2.10 4.68 -28.43
N ILE A 804 1.23 4.75 -27.42
CA ILE A 804 -0.14 4.20 -27.50
C ILE A 804 -1.04 5.26 -28.12
N THR A 805 -1.31 5.11 -29.42
CA THR A 805 -2.12 6.02 -30.26
C THR A 805 -3.52 5.45 -30.59
N GLU A 806 -3.84 4.27 -30.06
CA GLU A 806 -5.17 3.68 -30.13
C GLU A 806 -6.24 4.56 -29.46
N GLY A 807 -7.45 4.60 -30.03
CA GLY A 807 -8.56 5.42 -29.52
C GLY A 807 -8.48 6.92 -29.84
N PHE A 808 -7.33 7.45 -30.27
CA PHE A 808 -7.21 8.87 -30.63
C PHE A 808 -7.96 9.21 -31.92
N ARG A 809 -8.61 10.38 -31.90
CA ARG A 809 -9.35 10.95 -33.03
C ARG A 809 -8.66 12.22 -33.50
N SER A 810 -8.33 12.28 -34.79
CA SER A 810 -7.55 13.39 -35.36
C SER A 810 -8.40 14.64 -35.63
N GLU A 811 -9.72 14.49 -35.85
CA GLU A 811 -10.62 15.62 -36.03
C GLU A 811 -10.72 16.52 -34.79
N PHE A 812 -10.39 15.99 -33.60
CA PHE A 812 -10.35 16.74 -32.35
C PHE A 812 -9.38 17.94 -32.41
N GLU A 813 -8.25 17.80 -33.11
CA GLU A 813 -7.27 18.90 -33.26
C GLU A 813 -7.74 20.00 -34.23
N THR A 814 -8.84 19.77 -34.97
CA THR A 814 -9.48 20.78 -35.85
C THR A 814 -10.50 21.65 -35.12
N TYR A 815 -10.93 21.24 -33.92
CA TYR A 815 -11.91 21.93 -33.11
C TYR A 815 -11.29 23.07 -32.29
N THR A 816 -12.11 23.96 -31.73
CA THR A 816 -11.59 25.13 -31.00
C THR A 816 -11.10 24.74 -29.59
N PRO A 817 -9.80 24.86 -29.26
CA PRO A 817 -9.30 24.56 -27.93
C PRO A 817 -9.90 25.49 -26.86
N LEU A 818 -10.23 24.93 -25.69
CA LEU A 818 -10.67 25.72 -24.53
C LEU A 818 -9.67 26.80 -24.12
N GLY A 819 -8.37 26.54 -24.24
CA GLY A 819 -7.32 27.48 -23.86
C GLY A 819 -5.93 26.96 -24.24
N SER A 820 -4.93 27.85 -24.31
CA SER A 820 -3.54 27.49 -24.58
C SER A 820 -2.56 28.22 -23.64
N LYS A 821 -1.28 27.85 -23.64
CA LYS A 821 -0.25 28.52 -22.81
C LYS A 821 0.10 29.90 -23.40
N GLU A 822 0.07 29.99 -24.72
CA GLU A 822 0.39 31.14 -25.56
C GLU A 822 -0.66 32.24 -25.36
N ALA A 823 -1.95 31.86 -25.42
CA ALA A 823 -3.09 32.73 -25.12
C ALA A 823 -2.97 33.40 -23.73
N ARG A 824 -2.50 32.63 -22.73
CA ARG A 824 -2.26 33.09 -21.36
C ARG A 824 -1.08 34.04 -21.20
N THR A 825 -0.07 33.98 -22.08
CA THR A 825 1.09 34.88 -22.03
C THR A 825 0.86 36.23 -22.70
N ILE A 826 -0.08 36.32 -23.65
CA ILE A 826 -0.43 37.57 -24.33
C ILE A 826 -1.13 38.52 -23.35
N ARG A 827 -0.67 39.77 -23.26
CA ARG A 827 -1.28 40.80 -22.40
C ARG A 827 -2.61 41.30 -22.97
N TYR A 828 -3.59 41.53 -22.09
CA TYR A 828 -4.85 42.19 -22.45
C TYR A 828 -4.60 43.56 -23.10
N GLY A 829 -5.35 43.87 -24.17
CA GLY A 829 -5.26 45.14 -24.90
C GLY A 829 -4.00 45.29 -25.74
N SER A 830 -3.24 44.21 -26.00
CA SER A 830 -2.12 44.24 -26.95
C SER A 830 -2.58 43.89 -28.37
N MET A 831 -1.83 44.32 -29.38
CA MET A 831 -2.06 43.95 -30.78
C MET A 831 -1.90 42.44 -31.05
N GLU A 832 -1.39 41.66 -30.09
CA GLU A 832 -1.28 40.20 -30.21
C GLU A 832 -2.55 39.48 -29.75
N GLU A 833 -3.50 40.18 -29.11
CA GLU A 833 -4.78 39.60 -28.67
C GLU A 833 -5.63 39.10 -29.85
N GLU A 834 -5.44 39.66 -31.05
CA GLU A 834 -6.05 39.19 -32.31
C GLU A 834 -5.56 37.80 -32.76
N ARG A 835 -4.45 37.29 -32.19
CA ARG A 835 -3.89 35.97 -32.51
C ARG A 835 -4.46 34.83 -31.65
N ILE A 836 -5.42 35.12 -30.76
CA ILE A 836 -5.89 34.17 -29.74
C ILE A 836 -7.07 33.35 -30.28
N ASN A 837 -6.75 32.17 -30.79
CA ASN A 837 -7.70 31.22 -31.38
C ASN A 837 -8.24 30.19 -30.35
N THR A 838 -8.56 30.65 -29.13
CA THR A 838 -9.05 29.81 -28.02
C THR A 838 -10.37 30.34 -27.46
N ILE A 839 -11.19 29.47 -26.85
CA ILE A 839 -12.47 29.90 -26.23
C ILE A 839 -12.19 30.81 -25.03
N PHE A 840 -11.38 30.35 -24.08
CA PHE A 840 -10.96 31.12 -22.91
C PHE A 840 -9.56 31.70 -23.10
N LYS A 841 -9.39 32.92 -22.59
CA LYS A 841 -8.14 33.68 -22.56
C LYS A 841 -7.17 33.13 -21.51
N THR A 842 -7.67 32.74 -20.34
CA THR A 842 -6.86 32.15 -19.26
C THR A 842 -7.60 31.09 -18.45
N TYR A 843 -6.82 30.29 -17.73
CA TYR A 843 -7.29 29.16 -16.91
C TYR A 843 -6.24 28.86 -15.82
N SER A 844 -6.62 28.10 -14.80
CA SER A 844 -5.76 27.78 -13.66
C SER A 844 -5.91 26.34 -13.20
N LEU A 845 -4.98 25.84 -12.39
CA LEU A 845 -5.26 24.67 -11.56
C LEU A 845 -5.95 25.12 -10.27
N GLY A 846 -6.83 24.28 -9.72
CA GLY A 846 -7.38 24.43 -8.37
C GLY A 846 -6.28 24.61 -7.31
N VAL A 847 -6.67 25.08 -6.13
CA VAL A 847 -5.73 25.41 -5.05
C VAL A 847 -5.04 24.16 -4.53
N ARG A 848 -3.70 24.19 -4.35
CA ARG A 848 -2.93 23.08 -3.77
C ARG A 848 -2.22 23.51 -2.50
N THR A 849 -2.65 22.98 -1.35
CA THR A 849 -2.15 23.43 -0.04
C THR A 849 -0.86 22.73 0.39
N ASN A 850 -0.72 21.43 0.10
CA ASN A 850 0.22 20.48 0.70
C ASN A 850 0.02 20.20 2.22
N ARG A 851 -1.07 20.70 2.84
CA ARG A 851 -1.35 20.62 4.28
C ARG A 851 -2.85 20.76 4.60
N ASP A 852 -3.70 20.05 3.86
CA ASP A 852 -5.16 20.22 3.89
C ASP A 852 -5.74 20.22 5.31
N ASP A 853 -5.33 19.27 6.13
CA ASP A 853 -5.72 19.08 7.55
C ASP A 853 -5.50 20.33 8.42
N TRP A 854 -4.58 21.23 8.04
CA TRP A 854 -4.28 22.47 8.75
C TRP A 854 -4.99 23.72 8.22
N VAL A 855 -5.34 23.75 6.94
CA VAL A 855 -5.87 24.97 6.26
C VAL A 855 -7.26 24.80 5.63
N TYR A 856 -7.82 23.58 5.66
CA TYR A 856 -9.23 23.30 5.46
C TYR A 856 -9.91 22.86 6.76
N ASP A 857 -11.21 23.12 6.91
CA ASP A 857 -12.06 22.52 7.95
C ASP A 857 -13.55 22.65 7.59
N PHE A 858 -14.42 21.79 8.14
CA PHE A 858 -15.87 22.02 8.13
C PHE A 858 -16.28 23.10 9.16
N SER A 859 -15.58 23.17 10.30
CA SER A 859 -15.78 24.16 11.36
C SER A 859 -14.87 25.37 11.19
N ARG A 860 -15.46 26.54 10.96
CA ARG A 860 -14.74 27.83 10.86
C ARG A 860 -13.90 28.13 12.12
N ASN A 861 -14.42 27.77 13.29
CA ASN A 861 -13.77 28.00 14.58
C ASN A 861 -12.56 27.06 14.78
N SER A 862 -12.67 25.80 14.33
CA SER A 862 -11.53 24.88 14.29
C SER A 862 -10.43 25.40 13.36
N LEU A 863 -10.79 25.82 12.14
CA LEU A 863 -9.84 26.38 11.17
C LEU A 863 -9.05 27.57 11.75
N GLU A 864 -9.73 28.52 12.38
CA GLU A 864 -9.10 29.68 13.03
C GLU A 864 -8.05 29.24 14.08
N GLN A 865 -8.40 28.32 14.97
CA GLN A 865 -7.48 27.80 15.98
C GLN A 865 -6.29 27.04 15.38
N LYS A 866 -6.53 26.15 14.40
CA LYS A 866 -5.48 25.37 13.71
C LYS A 866 -4.48 26.29 13.01
N VAL A 867 -4.97 27.27 12.27
CA VAL A 867 -4.12 28.20 11.50
C VAL A 867 -3.34 29.13 12.43
N SER A 868 -3.95 29.70 13.48
CA SER A 868 -3.22 30.52 14.46
C SER A 868 -2.09 29.74 15.14
N ARG A 869 -2.33 28.46 15.50
CA ARG A 869 -1.30 27.56 16.05
C ARG A 869 -0.17 27.28 15.05
N PHE A 870 -0.51 27.09 13.77
CA PHE A 870 0.46 26.88 12.69
C PHE A 870 1.33 28.13 12.46
N ILE A 871 0.74 29.32 12.40
CA ILE A 871 1.43 30.61 12.24
C ILE A 871 2.43 30.82 13.38
N GLY A 872 2.00 30.65 14.63
CA GLY A 872 2.87 30.78 15.80
C GLY A 872 4.04 29.79 15.80
N THR A 873 3.79 28.54 15.38
CA THR A 873 4.84 27.51 15.24
C THR A 873 5.84 27.88 14.13
N TYR A 874 5.36 28.23 12.94
CA TYR A 874 6.22 28.62 11.82
C TYR A 874 7.07 29.87 12.15
N ASN A 875 6.47 30.90 12.73
CA ASN A 875 7.19 32.12 13.12
C ASN A 875 8.24 31.84 14.22
N SER A 876 7.98 30.90 15.14
CA SER A 876 8.98 30.44 16.13
C SER A 876 10.18 29.76 15.47
N GLU A 877 9.98 28.99 14.39
CA GLU A 877 11.07 28.39 13.61
C GLU A 877 11.85 29.44 12.81
N VAL A 878 11.19 30.48 12.28
CA VAL A 878 11.85 31.64 11.66
C VAL A 878 12.70 32.40 12.68
N ASP A 879 12.21 32.62 13.91
CA ASP A 879 12.99 33.24 14.98
C ASP A 879 14.20 32.38 15.39
N ARG A 880 14.06 31.05 15.44
CA ARG A 880 15.22 30.16 15.65
C ARG A 880 16.23 30.30 14.50
N TRP A 881 15.77 30.38 13.25
CA TRP A 881 16.64 30.46 12.06
C TRP A 881 17.41 31.78 12.03
N ARG A 882 16.73 32.92 12.26
CA ARG A 882 17.37 34.24 12.40
C ARG A 882 18.44 34.26 13.49
N ARG A 883 18.13 33.75 14.68
CA ARG A 883 19.06 33.76 15.84
C ARG A 883 20.33 32.93 15.63
N ARG A 884 20.34 31.97 14.71
CA ARG A 884 21.51 31.15 14.37
C ARG A 884 22.56 31.92 13.56
N GLY A 885 22.14 32.87 12.72
CA GLY A 885 23.02 33.64 11.84
C GLY A 885 23.65 32.81 10.70
N SER A 886 24.43 33.49 9.85
CA SER A 886 25.00 32.95 8.60
C SER A 886 26.20 32.02 8.77
N ASN A 887 26.82 31.96 9.95
CA ASN A 887 28.17 31.41 10.13
C ASN A 887 28.21 29.88 10.39
N GLN A 888 27.19 29.13 9.96
CA GLN A 888 27.13 27.67 10.08
C GLN A 888 26.52 27.05 8.82
N ALA A 889 27.15 26.02 8.27
CA ALA A 889 26.76 25.37 7.02
C ALA A 889 25.69 24.26 7.15
N VAL A 890 24.83 24.31 8.17
CA VAL A 890 23.76 23.31 8.38
C VAL A 890 22.55 23.63 7.49
N SER A 891 21.99 22.62 6.81
CA SER A 891 20.83 22.78 5.90
C SER A 891 19.59 23.28 6.64
N VAL A 892 18.59 23.75 5.89
CA VAL A 892 17.23 23.92 6.44
C VAL A 892 16.62 22.56 6.82
N ASN A 893 16.95 21.50 6.07
CA ASN A 893 16.42 20.17 6.28
C ASN A 893 16.85 19.53 7.60
N ASP A 894 18.01 19.92 8.13
CA ASP A 894 18.60 19.35 9.36
C ASP A 894 18.37 20.25 10.58
N PHE A 895 17.59 21.33 10.39
CA PHE A 895 17.39 22.40 11.37
C PHE A 895 15.95 22.49 11.88
N VAL A 896 14.96 22.36 10.99
CA VAL A 896 13.54 22.51 11.33
C VAL A 896 13.03 21.33 12.14
N MET A 897 12.02 21.55 12.99
CA MET A 897 11.31 20.43 13.62
C MET A 897 10.43 19.67 12.60
N TYR A 898 10.43 18.34 12.69
CA TYR A 898 9.51 17.46 11.96
C TYR A 898 8.50 16.86 12.93
N ASP A 899 7.44 17.63 13.19
CA ASP A 899 6.35 17.26 14.08
C ASP A 899 5.03 17.64 13.42
N ASP A 900 4.39 16.66 12.77
CA ASP A 900 3.13 16.84 12.03
C ASP A 900 1.99 17.37 12.93
N THR A 901 2.07 17.22 14.26
CA THR A 901 1.08 17.75 15.24
C THR A 901 1.19 19.27 15.45
N ARG A 902 2.32 19.87 15.01
CA ARG A 902 2.59 21.31 15.13
C ARG A 902 2.84 22.01 13.79
N ILE A 903 3.50 21.37 12.83
CA ILE A 903 3.81 21.95 11.53
C ILE A 903 3.97 20.89 10.43
N LYS A 904 3.33 21.14 9.29
CA LYS A 904 3.38 20.30 8.07
C LYS A 904 4.12 21.06 6.98
N TRP A 905 5.42 20.76 6.80
CA TRP A 905 6.28 21.53 5.90
C TRP A 905 5.91 21.33 4.43
N SER A 906 6.41 22.24 3.59
CA SER A 906 6.51 22.07 2.14
C SER A 906 7.74 22.83 1.66
N GLU A 907 8.17 22.57 0.43
CA GLU A 907 9.34 23.25 -0.15
C GLU A 907 9.16 24.78 -0.18
N GLY A 908 7.99 25.30 -0.56
CA GLY A 908 7.69 26.74 -0.52
C GLY A 908 7.76 27.34 0.89
N LEU A 909 7.33 26.59 1.91
CA LEU A 909 7.37 27.03 3.31
C LEU A 909 8.80 27.02 3.87
N LYS A 910 9.59 25.98 3.58
CA LYS A 910 11.03 25.93 3.93
C LYS A 910 11.82 27.06 3.25
N LEU A 911 11.57 27.32 1.96
CA LEU A 911 12.17 28.43 1.21
C LEU A 911 11.81 29.81 1.78
N SER A 912 10.60 29.96 2.33
CA SER A 912 10.16 31.19 3.01
C SER A 912 10.90 31.39 4.33
N LEU A 913 11.08 30.33 5.12
CA LEU A 913 11.87 30.37 6.36
C LEU A 913 13.34 30.70 6.07
N GLN A 914 13.96 30.09 5.05
CA GLN A 914 15.34 30.39 4.66
C GLN A 914 15.57 31.86 4.31
N ARG A 915 14.53 32.53 3.76
CA ARG A 915 14.54 33.97 3.44
C ARG A 915 14.25 34.88 4.65
N ASN A 916 13.97 34.30 5.81
CA ASN A 916 13.53 34.98 7.04
C ASN A 916 12.15 35.66 6.88
N ASN A 917 11.28 35.12 6.01
CA ASN A 917 9.93 35.64 5.80
C ASN A 917 8.99 35.09 6.88
N TYR A 918 8.50 35.96 7.77
CA TYR A 918 7.43 35.62 8.71
C TYR A 918 6.10 35.37 7.98
N ALA A 919 5.26 34.54 8.57
CA ALA A 919 3.84 34.52 8.29
C ALA A 919 3.19 35.76 8.92
N GLU A 920 2.23 36.35 8.20
CA GLU A 920 1.35 37.38 8.76
C GLU A 920 0.47 36.77 9.84
N ASP A 921 0.00 37.61 10.77
CA ASP A 921 -0.99 37.20 11.78
C ASP A 921 -2.30 36.70 11.13
N PHE A 922 -3.11 35.99 11.92
CA PHE A 922 -4.34 35.39 11.43
C PHE A 922 -5.36 36.45 10.98
N ASP A 923 -5.77 36.38 9.72
CA ASP A 923 -6.66 37.34 9.07
C ASP A 923 -8.00 36.68 8.70
N LYS A 924 -9.08 37.12 9.35
CA LYS A 924 -10.44 36.60 9.13
C LYS A 924 -10.99 36.85 7.71
N THR A 925 -10.39 37.76 6.92
CA THR A 925 -10.75 38.00 5.51
C THR A 925 -10.16 36.94 4.56
N LYS A 926 -9.11 36.23 4.98
CA LYS A 926 -8.50 35.10 4.25
C LYS A 926 -9.25 33.78 4.47
N VAL A 927 -10.22 33.73 5.38
CA VAL A 927 -11.13 32.59 5.57
C VAL A 927 -12.23 32.65 4.51
N ARG A 928 -12.22 31.69 3.58
CA ARG A 928 -13.07 31.64 2.37
C ARG A 928 -13.80 30.31 2.27
N LEU A 929 -14.86 30.24 1.49
CA LEU A 929 -15.52 28.96 1.17
C LEU A 929 -14.86 28.32 -0.06
N SER A 930 -14.58 27.03 0.05
CA SER A 930 -13.94 26.22 -0.98
C SER A 930 -14.78 24.98 -1.28
N LEU A 931 -14.81 24.59 -2.56
CA LEU A 931 -15.33 23.30 -2.99
C LEU A 931 -14.17 22.28 -2.91
N TYR A 932 -14.09 21.58 -1.79
CA TYR A 932 -13.01 20.63 -1.53
C TYR A 932 -13.13 19.39 -2.41
N ARG A 933 -14.33 18.80 -2.49
CA ARG A 933 -14.71 17.69 -3.39
C ARG A 933 -16.13 17.95 -3.94
N PRO A 934 -16.64 17.21 -4.95
CA PRO A 934 -18.00 17.39 -5.45
C PRO A 934 -19.05 17.41 -4.34
N PHE A 935 -19.84 18.48 -4.31
CA PHE A 935 -20.91 18.69 -3.32
C PHE A 935 -20.44 18.65 -1.86
N CYS A 936 -19.13 18.85 -1.62
CA CYS A 936 -18.50 18.96 -0.32
C CYS A 936 -17.79 20.31 -0.19
N ARG A 937 -18.44 21.26 0.50
CA ARG A 937 -17.89 22.58 0.82
C ARG A 937 -17.17 22.58 2.16
N GLN A 938 -16.04 23.29 2.24
CA GLN A 938 -15.27 23.50 3.48
C GLN A 938 -14.77 24.95 3.56
N TRP A 939 -14.40 25.40 4.76
CA TRP A 939 -13.67 26.65 4.95
C TRP A 939 -12.19 26.44 4.58
N LEU A 940 -11.59 27.42 3.91
CA LEU A 940 -10.19 27.45 3.49
C LEU A 940 -9.51 28.73 3.99
N TYR A 941 -8.31 28.64 4.55
CA TYR A 941 -7.46 29.80 4.84
C TYR A 941 -6.55 30.15 3.66
N LEU A 942 -7.01 31.03 2.78
CA LEU A 942 -6.38 31.36 1.50
C LEU A 942 -5.20 32.36 1.65
N ASP A 943 -4.07 31.91 2.18
CA ASP A 943 -2.85 32.73 2.32
C ASP A 943 -1.70 32.29 1.38
N ARG A 944 -0.97 33.27 0.82
CA ARG A 944 0.09 33.04 -0.19
C ARG A 944 1.36 32.35 0.34
N LYS A 945 1.56 32.28 1.66
CA LYS A 945 2.71 31.64 2.32
C LYS A 945 2.32 30.27 2.89
N LEU A 946 1.11 30.17 3.48
CA LEU A 946 0.62 28.93 4.08
C LEU A 946 0.06 27.93 3.06
N ILE A 947 -0.27 28.34 1.84
CA ILE A 947 -0.67 27.43 0.75
C ILE A 947 0.48 27.30 -0.25
N GLU A 948 0.87 26.07 -0.58
CA GLU A 948 1.97 25.82 -1.52
C GLU A 948 1.71 26.44 -2.92
N ARG A 949 0.51 26.31 -3.50
CA ARG A 949 0.12 27.03 -4.74
C ARG A 949 -1.36 27.44 -4.74
N ILE A 950 -1.63 28.74 -4.68
CA ILE A 950 -2.95 29.37 -4.97
C ILE A 950 -3.20 29.61 -6.48
N TYR A 951 -2.18 29.38 -7.31
CA TYR A 951 -2.16 29.62 -8.75
C TYR A 951 -2.72 30.99 -9.19
N GLN A 952 -3.88 31.06 -9.83
CA GLN A 952 -4.50 32.31 -10.33
C GLN A 952 -5.77 32.71 -9.56
N PHE A 953 -6.08 32.02 -8.45
CA PHE A 953 -7.30 32.32 -7.70
C PHE A 953 -7.43 33.76 -7.19
N PRO A 954 -6.36 34.50 -6.84
CA PRO A 954 -6.48 35.94 -6.58
C PRO A 954 -7.02 36.78 -7.76
N GLY A 955 -6.77 36.38 -9.00
CA GLY A 955 -7.31 37.04 -10.20
C GLY A 955 -8.66 36.47 -10.68
N PHE A 956 -9.18 35.42 -10.04
CA PHE A 956 -10.45 34.78 -10.40
C PHE A 956 -11.53 35.03 -9.33
N PHE A 957 -11.14 34.94 -8.06
CA PHE A 957 -11.96 35.13 -6.87
C PHE A 957 -11.18 35.95 -5.82
N PRO A 958 -10.79 37.21 -6.10
CA PRO A 958 -10.01 38.04 -5.17
C PRO A 958 -10.68 38.18 -3.79
N ASN A 959 -11.99 38.43 -3.76
CA ASN A 959 -12.74 38.74 -2.53
C ASN A 959 -14.13 38.09 -2.55
N SER A 960 -14.86 38.18 -1.44
CA SER A 960 -16.18 37.57 -1.26
C SER A 960 -17.26 38.16 -2.16
N GLN A 961 -17.12 39.41 -2.61
CA GLN A 961 -18.05 40.01 -3.57
C GLN A 961 -17.94 39.39 -4.97
N THR A 962 -16.73 39.00 -5.39
CA THR A 962 -16.53 38.33 -6.70
C THR A 962 -16.91 36.85 -6.69
N GLU A 963 -16.94 36.19 -5.52
CA GLU A 963 -17.52 34.84 -5.34
C GLU A 963 -19.03 34.80 -5.63
N LEU A 964 -19.76 35.89 -5.33
CA LEU A 964 -21.19 35.98 -5.61
C LEU A 964 -21.50 36.03 -7.11
N GLU A 965 -20.68 36.70 -7.92
CA GLU A 965 -20.91 36.88 -9.36
C GLU A 965 -20.16 35.91 -10.28
N ASN A 966 -18.93 35.51 -9.95
CA ASN A 966 -18.11 34.70 -10.86
C ASN A 966 -18.50 33.21 -10.83
N ARG A 967 -18.35 32.54 -11.96
CA ARG A 967 -18.62 31.10 -12.14
C ARG A 967 -17.43 30.46 -12.82
N CYS A 968 -17.04 29.27 -12.38
CA CYS A 968 -15.83 28.59 -12.84
C CYS A 968 -16.11 27.14 -13.18
N ILE A 969 -15.83 26.75 -14.42
CA ILE A 969 -15.92 25.35 -14.87
C ILE A 969 -14.62 24.65 -14.44
N GLY A 970 -14.72 23.74 -13.48
CA GLY A 970 -13.66 22.80 -13.12
C GLY A 970 -13.81 21.50 -13.94
N LEU A 971 -12.70 20.97 -14.47
CA LEU A 971 -12.66 19.69 -15.19
C LEU A 971 -11.34 18.94 -14.93
N THR A 972 -11.24 17.67 -15.33
CA THR A 972 -9.99 16.87 -15.14
C THR A 972 -8.79 17.48 -15.88
N ASP A 973 -7.69 17.68 -15.17
CA ASP A 973 -6.40 18.10 -15.73
C ASP A 973 -5.74 16.98 -16.57
N LEU A 974 -4.76 17.38 -17.38
CA LEU A 974 -4.06 16.53 -18.34
C LEU A 974 -3.29 15.40 -17.63
N GLY A 975 -3.41 14.18 -18.14
CA GLY A 975 -2.79 12.98 -17.57
C GLY A 975 -3.48 12.44 -16.32
N SER A 976 -4.76 12.81 -16.09
CA SER A 976 -5.59 12.31 -14.99
C SER A 976 -5.62 10.76 -14.90
N GLU A 977 -5.41 10.23 -13.70
CA GLU A 977 -5.63 8.82 -13.34
C GLU A 977 -7.11 8.53 -12.97
N LYS A 978 -8.03 9.44 -13.29
CA LYS A 978 -9.48 9.33 -13.04
C LYS A 978 -10.27 9.66 -14.33
N PRO A 979 -11.47 9.06 -14.53
CA PRO A 979 -12.34 9.37 -15.67
C PRO A 979 -12.63 10.86 -15.83
N PHE A 980 -12.93 11.30 -17.06
CA PHE A 980 -13.27 12.69 -17.33
C PHE A 980 -14.45 13.16 -16.48
N MET A 981 -14.34 14.39 -15.97
CA MET A 981 -15.33 15.02 -15.11
C MET A 981 -15.39 16.52 -15.43
N VAL A 982 -16.56 17.12 -15.19
CA VAL A 982 -16.73 18.57 -15.28
C VAL A 982 -17.83 19.00 -14.30
N LEU A 983 -17.55 20.04 -13.51
CA LEU A 983 -18.44 20.60 -12.50
C LEU A 983 -18.25 22.12 -12.44
N VAL A 984 -19.33 22.89 -12.41
CA VAL A 984 -19.25 24.35 -12.25
C VAL A 984 -19.28 24.72 -10.77
N SER A 985 -18.56 25.79 -10.39
CA SER A 985 -18.47 26.28 -9.02
C SER A 985 -18.49 27.81 -8.97
N SER A 986 -19.15 28.37 -7.95
CA SER A 986 -18.97 29.75 -7.47
C SER A 986 -17.93 29.85 -6.34
N LEU A 987 -17.54 28.72 -5.77
CA LEU A 987 -16.50 28.61 -4.73
C LEU A 987 -15.14 28.29 -5.36
N ILE A 988 -14.08 28.58 -4.62
CA ILE A 988 -12.69 28.20 -4.96
C ILE A 988 -12.58 26.67 -4.99
N PRO A 989 -12.22 26.00 -6.09
CA PRO A 989 -12.02 24.55 -6.10
C PRO A 989 -10.63 24.14 -5.62
N ASP A 990 -10.55 23.04 -4.88
CA ASP A 990 -9.29 22.36 -4.59
C ASP A 990 -8.65 21.75 -5.86
N MET A 991 -7.33 21.58 -5.88
CA MET A 991 -6.63 20.94 -7.00
C MET A 991 -7.09 19.49 -7.20
N HIS A 992 -7.38 18.77 -6.11
CA HIS A 992 -7.72 17.36 -6.12
C HIS A 992 -9.23 17.13 -5.92
N LEU A 993 -10.07 17.92 -6.59
CA LEU A 993 -11.53 17.86 -6.49
C LEU A 993 -12.08 16.42 -6.58
N VAL A 994 -11.62 15.59 -7.53
CA VAL A 994 -11.99 14.16 -7.63
C VAL A 994 -10.92 13.20 -7.07
N GLY A 995 -10.17 13.66 -6.06
CA GLY A 995 -9.13 12.91 -5.36
C GLY A 995 -7.74 12.99 -6.00
N ALA A 996 -6.76 12.40 -5.31
CA ALA A 996 -5.37 12.32 -5.78
C ALA A 996 -5.24 11.51 -7.08
N GLY A 997 -4.23 11.83 -7.87
CA GLY A 997 -4.05 11.31 -9.24
C GLY A 997 -4.83 12.10 -10.31
N CYS A 998 -5.67 13.06 -9.91
CA CYS A 998 -6.32 14.01 -10.81
C CYS A 998 -6.00 15.45 -10.37
N GLY A 999 -5.61 16.31 -11.30
CA GLY A 999 -5.67 17.77 -11.11
C GLY A 999 -7.03 18.32 -11.55
N THR A 1000 -7.36 19.54 -11.15
CA THR A 1000 -8.61 20.20 -11.54
C THR A 1000 -8.27 21.47 -12.32
N GLN A 1001 -8.55 21.48 -13.62
CA GLN A 1001 -8.36 22.64 -14.48
C GLN A 1001 -9.61 23.52 -14.45
N CYS A 1002 -9.43 24.80 -14.14
CA CYS A 1002 -10.46 25.74 -13.76
C CYS A 1002 -10.53 26.90 -14.77
N PHE A 1003 -11.69 27.05 -15.42
CA PHE A 1003 -12.01 28.06 -16.43
C PHE A 1003 -13.09 29.02 -15.91
N PRO A 1004 -12.73 30.22 -15.40
CA PRO A 1004 -13.70 31.18 -14.89
C PRO A 1004 -14.38 31.95 -16.02
N PHE A 1005 -15.58 32.50 -15.77
CA PHE A 1005 -16.24 33.43 -16.68
C PHE A 1005 -15.62 34.83 -16.61
N TYR A 1006 -15.34 35.33 -15.40
CA TYR A 1006 -14.68 36.61 -15.16
C TYR A 1006 -13.25 36.46 -14.64
N THR A 1007 -12.42 37.44 -14.94
CA THR A 1007 -11.09 37.66 -14.34
C THR A 1007 -10.98 39.11 -13.84
N TYR A 1008 -10.10 39.34 -12.89
CA TYR A 1008 -9.96 40.59 -12.13
C TYR A 1008 -8.48 40.93 -11.93
N SER A 1009 -8.21 42.15 -11.49
CA SER A 1009 -7.00 42.45 -10.72
C SER A 1009 -7.08 41.83 -9.31
N ASP A 1010 -5.94 41.63 -8.65
CA ASP A 1010 -5.85 41.01 -7.31
C ASP A 1010 -6.62 41.74 -6.19
N ASP A 1011 -7.07 42.98 -6.42
CA ASP A 1011 -7.93 43.78 -5.54
C ASP A 1011 -9.44 43.61 -5.80
N GLY A 1012 -9.83 42.94 -6.88
CA GLY A 1012 -11.22 42.84 -7.37
C GLY A 1012 -11.63 43.92 -8.38
N SER A 1013 -10.73 44.85 -8.74
CA SER A 1013 -10.96 45.82 -9.81
C SER A 1013 -10.80 45.18 -11.20
N ASN A 1014 -11.04 45.96 -12.26
CA ASN A 1014 -10.75 45.56 -13.65
C ASN A 1014 -11.40 44.23 -14.08
N ARG A 1015 -12.67 43.99 -13.73
CA ARG A 1015 -13.44 42.81 -14.15
C ARG A 1015 -13.48 42.71 -15.68
N ARG A 1016 -12.94 41.62 -16.24
CA ARG A 1016 -12.95 41.27 -17.67
C ARG A 1016 -13.61 39.92 -17.87
N GLU A 1017 -14.35 39.78 -18.97
CA GLU A 1017 -14.81 38.48 -19.45
C GLU A 1017 -13.60 37.65 -19.93
N ASN A 1018 -13.58 36.36 -19.59
CA ASN A 1018 -12.49 35.45 -19.93
C ASN A 1018 -12.70 34.76 -21.29
N ILE A 1019 -13.93 34.77 -21.84
CA ILE A 1019 -14.18 34.27 -23.19
C ILE A 1019 -13.71 35.31 -24.20
N THR A 1020 -12.94 34.86 -25.19
CA THR A 1020 -12.26 35.74 -26.14
C THR A 1020 -13.23 36.38 -27.14
N ASP A 1021 -12.92 37.60 -27.57
CA ASP A 1021 -13.69 38.28 -28.62
C ASP A 1021 -13.52 37.60 -29.99
N TRP A 1022 -12.43 36.86 -30.20
CA TRP A 1022 -12.27 35.98 -31.35
C TRP A 1022 -13.28 34.84 -31.32
N ALA A 1023 -13.43 34.13 -30.19
CA ALA A 1023 -14.42 33.06 -30.07
C ALA A 1023 -15.85 33.60 -30.23
N LEU A 1024 -16.15 34.75 -29.62
CA LEU A 1024 -17.44 35.42 -29.81
C LEU A 1024 -17.73 35.67 -31.31
N LYS A 1025 -16.75 36.18 -32.07
CA LYS A 1025 -16.89 36.39 -33.52
C LYS A 1025 -17.14 35.08 -34.29
N GLN A 1026 -16.47 33.97 -33.95
CA GLN A 1026 -16.70 32.68 -34.62
C GLN A 1026 -18.14 32.17 -34.38
N PHE A 1027 -18.61 32.22 -33.13
CA PHE A 1027 -19.96 31.79 -32.78
C PHE A 1027 -21.03 32.72 -33.41
N GLN A 1028 -20.82 34.04 -33.37
CA GLN A 1028 -21.75 34.99 -34.00
C GLN A 1028 -21.79 34.86 -35.53
N ALA A 1029 -20.66 34.57 -36.19
CA ALA A 1029 -20.63 34.30 -37.63
C ALA A 1029 -21.37 33.00 -38.02
N LYS A 1030 -21.37 31.99 -37.13
CA LYS A 1030 -22.03 30.70 -37.37
C LYS A 1030 -23.53 30.69 -37.03
N TYR A 1031 -23.96 31.39 -35.98
CA TYR A 1031 -25.33 31.32 -35.48
C TYR A 1031 -26.11 32.63 -35.51
N GLY A 1032 -25.46 33.79 -35.46
CA GLY A 1032 -26.09 35.11 -35.47
C GLY A 1032 -25.56 36.06 -34.38
N PRO A 1033 -25.76 37.39 -34.54
CA PRO A 1033 -25.21 38.41 -33.65
C PRO A 1033 -25.82 38.42 -32.24
N GLU A 1034 -26.93 37.72 -32.01
CA GLU A 1034 -27.57 37.61 -30.70
C GLU A 1034 -26.79 36.72 -29.71
N VAL A 1035 -25.84 35.91 -30.18
CA VAL A 1035 -25.06 35.02 -29.31
C VAL A 1035 -24.15 35.84 -28.40
N THR A 1036 -24.26 35.61 -27.09
CA THR A 1036 -23.42 36.22 -26.05
C THR A 1036 -22.30 35.29 -25.60
N LYS A 1037 -21.33 35.82 -24.86
CA LYS A 1037 -20.31 35.00 -24.19
C LYS A 1037 -20.90 34.08 -23.12
N TRP A 1038 -22.02 34.44 -22.47
CA TRP A 1038 -22.72 33.54 -21.55
C TRP A 1038 -23.29 32.32 -22.29
N ASP A 1039 -23.82 32.49 -23.51
CA ASP A 1039 -24.30 31.37 -24.31
C ASP A 1039 -23.14 30.44 -24.69
N ILE A 1040 -21.96 30.97 -25.03
CA ILE A 1040 -20.74 30.19 -25.26
C ILE A 1040 -20.31 29.44 -23.99
N PHE A 1041 -20.40 30.06 -22.80
CA PHE A 1041 -20.07 29.43 -21.52
C PHE A 1041 -21.01 28.27 -21.18
N HIS A 1042 -22.33 28.45 -21.39
CA HIS A 1042 -23.32 27.39 -21.24
C HIS A 1042 -23.13 26.28 -22.27
N TYR A 1043 -22.92 26.62 -23.54
CA TYR A 1043 -22.67 25.67 -24.64
C TYR A 1043 -21.45 24.78 -24.36
N VAL A 1044 -20.34 25.36 -23.90
CA VAL A 1044 -19.15 24.60 -23.47
C VAL A 1044 -19.54 23.59 -22.39
N TYR A 1045 -20.28 24.01 -21.37
CA TYR A 1045 -20.66 23.13 -20.26
C TYR A 1045 -21.64 22.02 -20.69
N GLY A 1046 -22.53 22.31 -21.65
CA GLY A 1046 -23.39 21.33 -22.31
C GLY A 1046 -22.57 20.30 -23.11
N MET A 1047 -21.70 20.75 -24.02
CA MET A 1047 -20.84 19.83 -24.81
C MET A 1047 -19.94 18.97 -23.93
N LEU A 1048 -19.37 19.53 -22.86
CA LEU A 1048 -18.60 18.76 -21.86
C LEU A 1048 -19.46 17.81 -21.01
N HIS A 1049 -20.79 17.86 -21.10
CA HIS A 1049 -21.73 16.89 -20.54
C HIS A 1049 -22.24 15.86 -21.55
N HIS A 1050 -22.02 16.04 -22.86
CA HIS A 1050 -22.52 15.13 -23.88
C HIS A 1050 -21.80 13.76 -23.81
N PRO A 1051 -22.52 12.63 -23.65
CA PRO A 1051 -21.90 11.31 -23.44
C PRO A 1051 -21.05 10.89 -24.64
N GLN A 1052 -21.62 10.92 -25.84
CA GLN A 1052 -20.93 10.57 -27.09
C GLN A 1052 -19.67 11.42 -27.37
N TYR A 1053 -19.61 12.68 -26.93
CA TYR A 1053 -18.38 13.50 -27.00
C TYR A 1053 -17.32 12.99 -26.03
N ARG A 1054 -17.69 12.76 -24.76
CA ARG A 1054 -16.78 12.22 -23.72
C ARG A 1054 -16.22 10.86 -24.11
N GLU A 1055 -17.04 10.00 -24.70
CA GLU A 1055 -16.68 8.66 -25.14
C GLU A 1055 -15.80 8.69 -26.40
N ARG A 1056 -16.23 9.36 -27.47
CA ARG A 1056 -15.48 9.41 -28.74
C ARG A 1056 -14.09 10.00 -28.57
N TYR A 1057 -13.92 10.98 -27.68
CA TYR A 1057 -12.67 11.70 -27.45
C TYR A 1057 -11.99 11.32 -26.11
N ALA A 1058 -12.34 10.18 -25.50
CA ALA A 1058 -11.88 9.77 -24.18
C ALA A 1058 -10.33 9.78 -24.03
N GLU A 1059 -9.59 9.36 -25.05
CA GLU A 1059 -8.12 9.36 -25.02
C GLU A 1059 -7.52 10.74 -25.34
N ASN A 1060 -8.11 11.49 -26.28
CA ASN A 1060 -7.75 12.89 -26.55
C ASN A 1060 -7.85 13.75 -25.27
N LEU A 1061 -8.97 13.62 -24.54
CA LEU A 1061 -9.27 14.32 -23.30
C LEU A 1061 -8.34 13.99 -22.12
N LYS A 1062 -7.53 12.92 -22.22
CA LYS A 1062 -6.46 12.61 -21.25
C LYS A 1062 -5.15 13.30 -21.56
N ARG A 1063 -4.91 13.75 -22.80
CA ARG A 1063 -3.61 14.33 -23.24
C ARG A 1063 -3.67 15.83 -23.46
N ASP A 1064 -4.73 16.32 -24.07
CA ASP A 1064 -4.93 17.72 -24.44
C ASP A 1064 -6.19 18.29 -23.77
N LEU A 1065 -6.25 19.62 -23.60
CA LEU A 1065 -7.45 20.27 -23.08
C LEU A 1065 -8.62 20.05 -24.05
N PRO A 1066 -9.88 19.96 -23.60
CA PRO A 1066 -11.02 19.78 -24.50
C PRO A 1066 -11.03 20.79 -25.65
N HIS A 1067 -11.19 20.30 -26.87
CA HIS A 1067 -11.44 21.12 -28.04
C HIS A 1067 -12.93 20.98 -28.43
N ILE A 1068 -13.62 22.10 -28.59
CA ILE A 1068 -15.07 22.15 -28.80
C ILE A 1068 -15.35 22.57 -30.25
N SER A 1069 -16.15 21.77 -30.95
CA SER A 1069 -16.59 22.06 -32.33
C SER A 1069 -17.70 23.13 -32.34
N LEU A 1070 -18.04 23.62 -33.53
CA LEU A 1070 -19.26 24.41 -33.77
C LEU A 1070 -20.31 23.49 -34.39
N LEU A 1071 -21.44 23.29 -33.70
CA LEU A 1071 -22.53 22.48 -34.21
C LEU A 1071 -23.06 22.99 -35.56
N LEU A 1072 -23.36 22.06 -36.48
CA LEU A 1072 -23.85 22.38 -37.82
C LEU A 1072 -25.19 23.10 -37.78
N ARG A 1073 -26.14 22.58 -36.99
CA ARG A 1073 -27.49 23.13 -36.85
C ARG A 1073 -27.60 24.13 -35.69
N LYS A 1074 -28.36 25.22 -35.91
CA LYS A 1074 -28.60 26.27 -34.90
C LYS A 1074 -29.57 25.83 -33.78
N ASP A 1075 -30.52 24.94 -34.05
CA ASP A 1075 -31.43 24.39 -33.04
C ASP A 1075 -30.71 23.46 -32.06
N ALA A 1076 -29.75 22.66 -32.54
CA ALA A 1076 -28.84 21.86 -31.73
C ALA A 1076 -27.97 22.76 -30.82
N PHE A 1077 -27.39 23.82 -31.37
CA PHE A 1077 -26.65 24.83 -30.58
C PHE A 1077 -27.53 25.48 -29.50
N ASN A 1078 -28.69 26.02 -29.87
CA ASN A 1078 -29.62 26.65 -28.93
C ASN A 1078 -30.07 25.69 -27.82
N THR A 1079 -30.27 24.40 -28.15
CA THR A 1079 -30.64 23.37 -27.17
C THR A 1079 -29.48 23.04 -26.24
N CYS A 1080 -28.25 22.93 -26.76
CA CYS A 1080 -27.05 22.73 -25.96
C CYS A 1080 -26.76 23.92 -25.02
N VAL A 1081 -26.99 25.16 -25.47
CA VAL A 1081 -26.95 26.37 -24.63
C VAL A 1081 -27.98 26.28 -23.50
N ARG A 1082 -29.25 25.97 -23.82
CA ARG A 1082 -30.34 25.86 -22.83
C ARG A 1082 -30.03 24.79 -21.79
N ILE A 1083 -29.69 23.58 -22.22
CA ILE A 1083 -29.42 22.45 -21.31
C ILE A 1083 -28.14 22.73 -20.51
N GLY A 1084 -27.09 23.26 -21.13
CA GLY A 1084 -25.86 23.68 -20.45
C GLY A 1084 -26.11 24.71 -19.34
N LYS A 1085 -27.04 25.66 -19.55
CA LYS A 1085 -27.49 26.58 -18.52
C LYS A 1085 -28.26 25.86 -17.40
N GLN A 1086 -29.26 25.04 -17.74
CA GLN A 1086 -30.03 24.28 -16.74
C GLN A 1086 -29.12 23.39 -15.87
N LEU A 1087 -28.12 22.75 -16.47
CA LEU A 1087 -27.08 21.98 -15.78
C LEU A 1087 -26.22 22.87 -14.86
N MET A 1088 -25.83 24.08 -15.28
CA MET A 1088 -25.13 25.00 -14.36
C MET A 1088 -26.01 25.40 -13.18
N ASP A 1089 -27.26 25.78 -13.43
CA ASP A 1089 -28.18 26.28 -12.41
C ASP A 1089 -28.42 25.23 -11.30
N ILE A 1090 -28.59 23.94 -11.64
CA ILE A 1090 -28.78 22.87 -10.64
C ILE A 1090 -27.48 22.47 -9.92
N HIS A 1091 -26.31 22.51 -10.58
CA HIS A 1091 -25.04 22.18 -9.95
C HIS A 1091 -24.53 23.29 -9.02
N LEU A 1092 -24.77 24.56 -9.35
CA LEU A 1092 -24.46 25.70 -8.47
C LEU A 1092 -25.36 25.73 -7.24
N ASN A 1093 -26.66 25.48 -7.42
CA ASN A 1093 -27.67 25.59 -6.37
C ASN A 1093 -28.04 24.22 -5.77
N TYR A 1094 -27.10 23.27 -5.72
CA TYR A 1094 -27.34 21.91 -5.23
C TYR A 1094 -27.94 21.85 -3.81
N GLU A 1095 -27.53 22.76 -2.93
CA GLU A 1095 -28.06 22.90 -1.55
C GLU A 1095 -29.50 23.47 -1.49
N GLN A 1096 -30.02 24.00 -2.60
CA GLN A 1096 -31.36 24.55 -2.77
C GLN A 1096 -32.31 23.62 -3.54
N ALA A 1097 -31.82 22.48 -4.05
CA ALA A 1097 -32.65 21.52 -4.76
C ALA A 1097 -33.78 20.98 -3.85
N LYS A 1098 -34.85 20.46 -4.46
CA LYS A 1098 -35.93 19.80 -3.73
C LYS A 1098 -35.41 18.52 -3.08
N GLU A 1099 -35.74 18.29 -1.82
CA GLU A 1099 -35.42 17.04 -1.13
C GLU A 1099 -36.22 15.86 -1.68
N SER A 1100 -35.52 14.77 -1.97
CA SER A 1100 -36.07 13.45 -2.28
C SER A 1100 -35.82 12.47 -1.13
N LEU A 1101 -36.23 11.21 -1.29
CA LEU A 1101 -36.15 10.14 -0.28
C LEU A 1101 -37.02 10.36 0.97
N GLU A 1102 -37.43 9.26 1.57
CA GLU A 1102 -38.11 9.20 2.87
C GLU A 1102 -37.08 9.04 3.99
N LEU A 1103 -37.42 9.57 5.17
CA LEU A 1103 -36.71 9.32 6.42
C LEU A 1103 -37.22 8.00 7.01
N ILE A 1104 -36.34 7.03 7.23
CA ILE A 1104 -36.69 5.70 7.72
C ILE A 1104 -35.99 5.49 9.06
N GLU A 1105 -36.74 5.60 10.15
CA GLU A 1105 -36.26 5.45 11.53
C GLU A 1105 -36.19 3.97 11.96
N THR A 1106 -35.10 3.60 12.63
CA THR A 1106 -34.92 2.26 13.23
C THR A 1106 -35.67 2.20 14.57
N LYS A 1107 -36.82 1.51 14.59
CA LYS A 1107 -37.61 1.32 15.81
C LYS A 1107 -36.78 0.73 16.95
N GLY A 1108 -36.82 1.36 18.12
CA GLY A 1108 -36.11 0.92 19.32
C GLY A 1108 -34.70 1.50 19.50
N VAL A 1109 -34.21 2.29 18.55
CA VAL A 1109 -32.94 3.04 18.65
C VAL A 1109 -33.25 4.51 18.92
N PRO A 1110 -32.58 5.20 19.86
CA PRO A 1110 -32.73 6.65 20.04
C PRO A 1110 -32.40 7.41 18.76
N PHE A 1111 -33.25 8.37 18.38
CA PHE A 1111 -33.07 9.15 17.15
C PHE A 1111 -31.84 10.07 17.23
N SER A 1112 -31.06 10.13 16.16
CA SER A 1112 -29.96 11.10 16.03
C SER A 1112 -29.75 11.52 14.58
N TRP A 1113 -29.48 12.81 14.35
CA TRP A 1113 -29.01 13.33 13.06
C TRP A 1113 -27.51 13.07 12.82
N ARG A 1114 -26.73 12.79 13.88
CA ARG A 1114 -25.27 12.80 13.81
C ARG A 1114 -24.73 11.73 12.85
N VAL A 1115 -23.79 12.16 12.00
CA VAL A 1115 -23.11 11.33 11.01
C VAL A 1115 -21.70 11.04 11.47
N GLU A 1116 -21.47 9.83 12.00
CA GLU A 1116 -20.12 9.28 12.18
C GLU A 1116 -19.56 8.81 10.83
N LYS A 1117 -20.25 7.88 10.16
CA LYS A 1117 -19.86 7.38 8.84
C LYS A 1117 -21.06 6.78 8.11
N MET A 1118 -21.51 7.47 7.06
CA MET A 1118 -22.55 6.93 6.17
C MET A 1118 -22.07 5.66 5.45
N ARG A 1119 -22.99 4.73 5.22
CA ARG A 1119 -22.77 3.55 4.38
C ARG A 1119 -24.01 3.25 3.54
N MET A 1120 -23.81 2.64 2.39
CA MET A 1120 -24.91 2.19 1.52
C MET A 1120 -25.28 0.74 1.85
N SER A 1121 -26.55 0.37 1.70
CA SER A 1121 -26.98 -1.02 1.87
C SER A 1121 -26.38 -1.94 0.80
N THR A 1122 -26.30 -3.25 1.10
CA THR A 1122 -25.72 -4.28 0.21
C THR A 1122 -26.41 -4.35 -1.16
N ASP A 1123 -27.71 -4.05 -1.20
CA ASP A 1123 -28.53 -3.98 -2.43
C ASP A 1123 -28.53 -2.59 -3.10
N ARG A 1124 -27.79 -1.62 -2.53
CA ARG A 1124 -27.70 -0.21 -2.94
C ARG A 1124 -29.04 0.55 -2.99
N ARG A 1125 -30.07 0.11 -2.25
CA ARG A 1125 -31.39 0.75 -2.21
C ARG A 1125 -31.59 1.79 -1.11
N VAL A 1126 -30.76 1.81 -0.06
CA VAL A 1126 -30.83 2.84 1.00
C VAL A 1126 -29.45 3.34 1.42
N VAL A 1127 -29.38 4.59 1.87
CA VAL A 1127 -28.25 5.10 2.67
C VAL A 1127 -28.58 4.81 4.14
N VAL A 1128 -27.65 4.18 4.85
CA VAL A 1128 -27.65 4.09 6.31
C VAL A 1128 -26.82 5.27 6.82
N VAL A 1129 -27.47 6.20 7.52
CA VAL A 1129 -26.85 7.44 8.01
C VAL A 1129 -26.10 7.17 9.31
N ASN A 1130 -26.79 6.52 10.24
CA ASN A 1130 -26.29 5.99 11.51
C ASN A 1130 -27.16 4.77 11.90
N GLU A 1131 -27.16 4.35 13.15
CA GLU A 1131 -28.00 3.21 13.60
C GLU A 1131 -29.50 3.56 13.65
N SER A 1132 -29.84 4.81 13.96
CA SER A 1132 -31.20 5.30 14.12
C SER A 1132 -31.89 5.68 12.80
N LEU A 1133 -31.13 6.12 11.79
CA LEU A 1133 -31.67 6.76 10.59
C LEU A 1133 -31.15 6.16 9.28
N ARG A 1134 -32.07 5.94 8.34
CA ARG A 1134 -31.83 5.51 6.95
C ARG A 1134 -32.60 6.40 5.98
N LEU A 1135 -32.14 6.46 4.72
CA LEU A 1135 -32.73 7.25 3.64
C LEU A 1135 -32.99 6.38 2.42
N GLY A 1136 -34.20 6.44 1.86
CA GLY A 1136 -34.53 5.70 0.64
C GLY A 1136 -36.00 5.80 0.23
N PRO A 1137 -36.46 4.96 -0.71
CA PRO A 1137 -35.64 4.13 -1.59
C PRO A 1137 -34.84 4.99 -2.60
N LEU A 1138 -33.60 4.60 -2.88
CA LEU A 1138 -32.73 5.28 -3.83
C LEU A 1138 -33.15 4.99 -5.30
N PRO A 1139 -33.31 6.03 -6.15
CA PRO A 1139 -33.52 5.84 -7.59
C PRO A 1139 -32.21 5.37 -8.26
N PRO A 1140 -32.20 4.28 -9.06
CA PRO A 1140 -30.98 3.76 -9.69
C PRO A 1140 -30.20 4.80 -10.51
N GLU A 1141 -30.91 5.76 -11.12
CA GLU A 1141 -30.38 6.84 -11.93
C GLU A 1141 -29.39 7.74 -11.17
N CYS A 1142 -29.48 7.84 -9.83
CA CYS A 1142 -28.54 8.66 -9.05
C CYS A 1142 -27.09 8.12 -9.03
N PHE A 1143 -26.86 6.93 -9.60
CA PHE A 1143 -25.52 6.37 -9.80
C PHE A 1143 -24.96 6.57 -11.22
N GLU A 1144 -25.79 7.00 -12.18
CA GLU A 1144 -25.35 7.33 -13.54
C GLU A 1144 -24.58 8.65 -13.60
N TYR A 1145 -24.96 9.67 -12.81
CA TYR A 1145 -24.21 10.92 -12.73
C TYR A 1145 -22.89 10.74 -11.95
N ARG A 1146 -21.80 10.50 -12.69
CA ARG A 1146 -20.44 10.33 -12.17
C ARG A 1146 -19.57 11.57 -12.34
N LEU A 1147 -18.75 11.83 -11.33
CA LEU A 1147 -17.68 12.82 -11.33
C LEU A 1147 -16.38 12.10 -10.99
N GLY A 1148 -15.57 11.82 -12.02
CA GLY A 1148 -14.42 10.96 -11.89
C GLY A 1148 -14.84 9.50 -11.64
N ASN A 1149 -14.31 8.89 -10.59
CA ASN A 1149 -14.53 7.47 -10.29
C ASN A 1149 -15.79 7.17 -9.46
N ARG A 1150 -16.53 8.17 -8.97
CA ARG A 1150 -17.71 8.02 -8.08
C ARG A 1150 -18.95 8.73 -8.62
N SER A 1151 -20.14 8.32 -8.21
CA SER A 1151 -21.34 9.14 -8.37
C SER A 1151 -21.35 10.36 -7.43
N ALA A 1152 -22.19 11.35 -7.70
CA ALA A 1152 -22.36 12.51 -6.82
C ALA A 1152 -22.77 12.10 -5.39
N LEU A 1153 -23.69 11.14 -5.24
CA LEU A 1153 -24.05 10.56 -3.94
C LEU A 1153 -22.86 9.83 -3.27
N GLU A 1154 -22.08 9.07 -4.04
CA GLU A 1154 -20.88 8.37 -3.55
C GLU A 1154 -19.76 9.33 -3.10
N TRP A 1155 -19.75 10.59 -3.56
CA TRP A 1155 -18.88 11.65 -3.02
C TRP A 1155 -19.36 12.19 -1.68
N VAL A 1156 -20.67 12.46 -1.53
CA VAL A 1156 -21.23 12.95 -0.25
C VAL A 1156 -21.04 11.91 0.86
N ILE A 1157 -21.31 10.63 0.58
CA ILE A 1157 -21.10 9.51 1.52
C ILE A 1157 -19.63 9.36 1.95
N ASP A 1158 -18.69 9.71 1.06
CA ASP A 1158 -17.25 9.56 1.31
C ASP A 1158 -16.61 10.74 2.06
N GLN A 1159 -17.20 11.93 1.97
CA GLN A 1159 -16.60 13.16 2.50
C GLN A 1159 -17.28 13.63 3.79
N TYR A 1160 -18.58 13.37 3.95
CA TYR A 1160 -19.31 13.63 5.19
C TYR A 1160 -19.22 12.41 6.12
N GLN A 1161 -18.02 12.20 6.66
CA GLN A 1161 -17.71 11.26 7.75
C GLN A 1161 -16.73 11.90 8.74
N VAL A 1162 -16.83 11.54 10.01
CA VAL A 1162 -15.82 11.89 11.03
C VAL A 1162 -14.51 11.17 10.69
N SER A 1163 -13.40 11.90 10.73
CA SER A 1163 -12.08 11.38 10.34
C SER A 1163 -10.94 12.05 11.11
N GLU A 1164 -9.80 11.39 11.20
CA GLU A 1164 -8.60 11.87 11.90
C GLU A 1164 -7.34 11.63 11.04
N ASP A 1165 -6.52 12.67 10.84
CA ASP A 1165 -5.16 12.47 10.29
C ASP A 1165 -4.22 11.93 11.37
N LYS A 1166 -3.88 10.65 11.25
CA LYS A 1166 -3.03 9.90 12.19
C LYS A 1166 -1.62 10.48 12.41
N ARG A 1167 -1.16 11.44 11.59
CA ARG A 1167 0.14 12.10 11.77
C ARG A 1167 0.03 13.37 12.63
N SER A 1168 -1.01 14.18 12.41
CA SER A 1168 -1.21 15.43 13.14
C SER A 1168 -2.14 15.33 14.35
N GLY A 1169 -2.94 14.27 14.45
CA GLY A 1169 -4.01 14.14 15.46
C GLY A 1169 -5.16 15.11 15.25
N ILE A 1170 -5.30 15.65 14.03
CA ILE A 1170 -6.37 16.60 13.70
C ILE A 1170 -7.62 15.81 13.28
N VAL A 1171 -8.70 15.99 14.05
CA VAL A 1171 -10.04 15.50 13.73
C VAL A 1171 -10.73 16.47 12.77
N SER A 1172 -11.41 15.92 11.76
CA SER A 1172 -12.32 16.60 10.86
C SER A 1172 -13.72 16.03 11.09
N ASP A 1173 -14.58 16.80 11.73
CA ASP A 1173 -15.99 16.45 12.01
C ASP A 1173 -16.91 17.29 11.09
N PRO A 1174 -17.72 16.67 10.22
CA PRO A 1174 -18.64 17.39 9.33
C PRO A 1174 -19.93 17.89 9.99
N ASN A 1175 -20.24 17.45 11.21
CA ASN A 1175 -21.50 17.74 11.88
C ASN A 1175 -21.54 19.20 12.38
N GLN A 1176 -22.62 19.91 12.08
CA GLN A 1176 -22.81 21.30 12.48
C GLN A 1176 -23.79 21.36 13.66
N LEU A 1177 -23.32 21.83 14.82
CA LEU A 1177 -24.15 21.96 16.04
C LEU A 1177 -25.30 22.97 15.85
N ASP A 1178 -25.13 23.94 14.96
CA ASP A 1178 -26.16 24.95 14.64
C ASP A 1178 -27.17 24.47 13.56
N ASP A 1179 -26.93 23.33 12.90
CA ASP A 1179 -27.77 22.76 11.84
C ASP A 1179 -27.52 21.24 11.67
N GLU A 1180 -27.91 20.45 12.67
CA GLU A 1180 -27.62 19.01 12.74
C GLU A 1180 -28.14 18.23 11.51
N GLU A 1181 -29.29 18.64 10.98
CA GLU A 1181 -29.94 18.08 9.79
C GLU A 1181 -29.17 18.28 8.48
N TYR A 1182 -28.20 19.21 8.44
CA TYR A 1182 -27.55 19.69 7.21
C TYR A 1182 -27.13 18.55 6.26
N ILE A 1183 -26.43 17.55 6.79
CA ILE A 1183 -25.85 16.45 6.01
C ILE A 1183 -26.97 15.56 5.42
N VAL A 1184 -28.03 15.32 6.18
CA VAL A 1184 -29.16 14.49 5.74
C VAL A 1184 -29.93 15.20 4.64
N ARG A 1185 -30.24 16.49 4.81
CA ARG A 1185 -30.89 17.30 3.76
C ARG A 1185 -29.99 17.41 2.53
N LEU A 1186 -28.68 17.54 2.68
CA LEU A 1186 -27.73 17.53 1.56
C LEU A 1186 -27.77 16.23 0.75
N VAL A 1187 -27.76 15.06 1.40
CA VAL A 1187 -27.88 13.75 0.71
C VAL A 1187 -29.18 13.69 -0.10
N ARG A 1188 -30.31 14.06 0.53
CA ARG A 1188 -31.65 14.08 -0.09
C ARG A 1188 -31.75 15.03 -1.30
N LYS A 1189 -30.93 16.08 -1.33
CA LYS A 1189 -30.85 17.06 -2.43
C LYS A 1189 -29.91 16.62 -3.55
N VAL A 1190 -28.73 16.08 -3.21
CA VAL A 1190 -27.76 15.59 -4.20
C VAL A 1190 -28.29 14.40 -5.00
N VAL A 1191 -29.16 13.56 -4.42
CA VAL A 1191 -29.92 12.55 -5.19
C VAL A 1191 -30.82 13.20 -6.23
N THR A 1192 -31.60 14.23 -5.88
CA THR A 1192 -32.45 14.98 -6.82
C THR A 1192 -31.64 15.62 -7.94
N VAL A 1193 -30.52 16.28 -7.60
CA VAL A 1193 -29.58 16.86 -8.59
C VAL A 1193 -29.07 15.77 -9.54
N SER A 1194 -28.66 14.61 -9.01
CA SER A 1194 -28.14 13.50 -9.83
C SER A 1194 -29.17 13.01 -10.86
N VAL A 1195 -30.44 12.84 -10.47
CA VAL A 1195 -31.50 12.37 -11.36
C VAL A 1195 -31.86 13.40 -12.43
N GLU A 1196 -32.01 14.67 -12.06
CA GLU A 1196 -32.31 15.74 -13.03
C GLU A 1196 -31.12 16.03 -13.97
N THR A 1197 -29.88 15.90 -13.51
CA THR A 1197 -28.69 15.94 -14.38
C THR A 1197 -28.69 14.80 -15.40
N VAL A 1198 -29.00 13.56 -14.98
CA VAL A 1198 -29.10 12.40 -15.90
C VAL A 1198 -30.17 12.60 -16.96
N LYS A 1199 -31.34 13.11 -16.57
CA LYS A 1199 -32.45 13.46 -17.46
C LYS A 1199 -32.06 14.53 -18.48
N LEU A 1200 -31.42 15.62 -18.03
CA LEU A 1200 -30.91 16.69 -18.91
C LEU A 1200 -29.81 16.20 -19.87
N VAL A 1201 -28.95 15.28 -19.43
CA VAL A 1201 -27.92 14.66 -20.30
C VAL A 1201 -28.56 13.73 -21.35
N LYS A 1202 -29.58 12.96 -20.98
CA LYS A 1202 -30.36 12.12 -21.92
C LYS A 1202 -31.17 12.98 -22.91
N GLU A 1203 -31.66 14.15 -22.51
CA GLU A 1203 -32.27 15.15 -23.40
C GLU A 1203 -31.25 15.74 -24.39
N LEU A 1204 -30.03 16.06 -23.91
CA LEU A 1204 -28.95 16.60 -24.73
C LEU A 1204 -28.52 15.61 -25.84
N GLU A 1205 -28.29 14.35 -25.46
CA GLU A 1205 -27.96 13.25 -26.40
C GLU A 1205 -29.09 12.94 -27.40
N GLN A 1206 -30.33 13.31 -27.09
CA GLN A 1206 -31.45 13.20 -28.03
C GLN A 1206 -31.48 14.36 -29.03
N ALA A 1207 -31.19 15.59 -28.58
CA ALA A 1207 -31.30 16.81 -29.40
C ALA A 1207 -30.07 17.15 -30.24
N VAL A 1208 -28.87 16.82 -29.75
CA VAL A 1208 -27.58 16.98 -30.43
C VAL A 1208 -27.06 15.59 -30.81
N LYS A 1209 -26.48 15.44 -32.00
CA LYS A 1209 -25.95 14.17 -32.50
C LYS A 1209 -24.50 14.29 -32.97
N VAL A 1210 -23.81 13.17 -33.14
CA VAL A 1210 -22.38 13.15 -33.52
C VAL A 1210 -22.15 13.81 -34.89
N GLU A 1211 -23.12 13.65 -35.79
CA GLU A 1211 -23.16 14.29 -37.11
C GLU A 1211 -23.15 15.83 -37.00
N ASP A 1212 -23.76 16.40 -35.96
CA ASP A 1212 -23.78 17.85 -35.73
C ASP A 1212 -22.39 18.42 -35.49
N TRP A 1213 -21.38 17.63 -35.09
CA TRP A 1213 -20.00 18.12 -34.91
C TRP A 1213 -18.94 17.45 -35.80
N LEU A 1214 -19.29 16.39 -36.53
CA LEU A 1214 -18.40 15.73 -37.51
C LEU A 1214 -18.58 16.25 -38.95
N GLY A 1215 -19.81 16.60 -39.37
CA GLY A 1215 -20.10 16.81 -40.80
C GLY A 1215 -20.40 15.52 -41.57
N GLU A 1216 -21.10 15.67 -42.70
CA GLU A 1216 -21.48 14.57 -43.60
C GLU A 1216 -20.28 13.87 -44.26
N SER A 1217 -19.07 14.45 -44.17
CA SER A 1217 -17.85 13.99 -44.84
C SER A 1217 -17.05 12.93 -44.10
N VAL A 1218 -17.41 12.57 -42.87
CA VAL A 1218 -16.75 11.50 -42.09
C VAL A 1218 -17.67 10.28 -42.01
N GLY A 1219 -17.47 9.32 -42.90
CA GLY A 1219 -18.28 8.10 -42.97
C GLY A 1219 -18.29 7.33 -41.65
N ILE A 1220 -19.48 7.10 -41.09
CA ILE A 1220 -19.68 6.40 -39.82
C ILE A 1220 -19.61 4.88 -40.05
N THR A 1221 -18.39 4.36 -40.25
CA THR A 1221 -18.12 2.93 -40.09
C THR A 1221 -18.21 2.58 -38.61
N GLN A 1222 -19.20 1.76 -38.24
CA GLN A 1222 -19.29 1.12 -36.93
C GLN A 1222 -18.21 0.04 -36.79
N VAL A 1223 -17.23 0.30 -35.93
CA VAL A 1223 -16.41 -0.69 -35.20
C VAL A 1223 -16.13 -0.12 -33.81
#